data_AF-A0A4W3HF39-F1
#
_entry.id   AF-A0A4W3HF39-F1
#
_cell.length_a   1.000
_cell.length_b   1.000
_cell.length_c   1.000
_cell.angle_alpha   90.00
_cell.angle_beta   90.00
_cell.angle_gamma   90.00
#
_symmetry.space_group_name_H-M   'P 1'
#
loop_
_entity.id
_entity.type
_entity.pdbx_description
1 polymer ?
#
loop_
_entity_poly.entity_id
_entity_poly.type
_entity_poly.pdbx_seq_one_letter_code
_entity_poly.pdbx_strand_id
1 'polypeptide(L)'
;PRHCLSPDCTAPRDNLLVVTVATEETDGFKRFFRSAKFFNYTIKVFGLGEEWKGGDVKRTVGGGQKVRILKPALKPYATREDLVILFVDSYDVIFASGPEELLKKFQQSRHRVVFAAEAFAWPNRQLEAQYPHVRIGKRFLNSGGFIGFADNVYQMIEPWSLQDDDDDQLFYTKIFLDSEKKEKLNITLDHRCRIFQNLNGALDEVVLKFEDGRVRARNVAYDTLPVIVHGNGPTKLQLNYLGNYIPKVWTFETGCTVCDEDTISLSKYPVVLIGIFIEQGTPFTSEFVERLVNLDYPKECLRVFIHNTEAHHEKLVQQFMEQHGDKYQMVKLVGAEEKLSNAEGRNMGIDLCRQDVTCDYYLSLDIEVVLPNPESLKILIQQNRPVLAPLVSRHRKLWSNFWGALSADNYYARSEDYVDIVQGRRSGVWNVPYISSVYLIHGYLLRSHLSEKDLFHAGRLDVDMAFCYNLRNKVRWKNNPTINNNQGIFMYVTNRHEFGRILSTTNYQTSHLHNDLWQIFENPQDWEEKYIHTNWSSVVKKKILEEPCPDVYWFPIFSERACDDIVEEMEHFGQWSSGGNRDARIQGGYENVPTIDIHMNQIGFEKEWQKFLQEYVATLTEKIYPGYYTKALFDLAFVVRYRPDEQPSLRPHHDASTFTLNIALNSVGNDYQGGGCRFIRYNCSVLAPRKGWAILHPGRLTHYHEGLPTVNGTRYIVVSFVDP
;
A
#
# COMPACT_ATOMS: atom_id res chain seq x y z
N PRO A 1 17.01 -54.75 -22.21
CA PRO A 1 17.52 -53.36 -22.44
C PRO A 1 17.87 -52.73 -21.08
N ARG A 2 19.16 -52.83 -20.72
CA ARG A 2 19.70 -52.53 -19.39
C ARG A 2 19.63 -51.02 -19.10
N HIS A 3 19.27 -50.65 -17.87
CA HIS A 3 19.16 -49.29 -17.36
C HIS A 3 20.36 -48.42 -17.79
N CYS A 4 20.10 -47.39 -18.60
CA CYS A 4 21.14 -46.51 -19.10
C CYS A 4 21.41 -45.39 -18.08
N LEU A 5 22.32 -45.64 -17.14
CA LEU A 5 22.87 -44.63 -16.21
C LEU A 5 24.01 -43.80 -16.87
N SER A 6 24.13 -43.88 -18.19
CA SER A 6 25.14 -43.14 -18.98
C SER A 6 24.75 -41.66 -19.13
N PRO A 7 25.69 -40.72 -19.00
CA PRO A 7 25.43 -39.29 -19.18
C PRO A 7 24.95 -38.88 -20.59
N ASP A 8 25.09 -39.76 -21.59
CA ASP A 8 24.67 -39.51 -22.98
C ASP A 8 23.24 -40.00 -23.31
N CYS A 9 22.51 -40.53 -22.32
CA CYS A 9 21.17 -41.08 -22.52
C CYS A 9 20.14 -40.32 -21.66
N THR A 10 19.57 -39.23 -22.17
CA THR A 10 18.49 -38.51 -21.48
C THR A 10 17.17 -39.27 -21.52
N ALA A 11 16.55 -39.48 -20.36
CA ALA A 11 15.21 -40.06 -20.29
C ALA A 11 14.26 -39.18 -21.10
N PRO A 12 13.41 -39.75 -21.97
CA PRO A 12 12.46 -38.96 -22.74
C PRO A 12 11.56 -38.17 -21.80
N ARG A 13 11.21 -36.94 -22.17
CA ARG A 13 10.28 -36.10 -21.41
C ARG A 13 8.94 -36.80 -21.14
N ASP A 14 8.50 -37.64 -22.08
CA ASP A 14 7.26 -38.43 -21.99
C ASP A 14 7.27 -39.46 -20.85
N ASN A 15 8.45 -39.73 -20.28
CA ASN A 15 8.65 -40.66 -19.18
C ASN A 15 8.76 -39.96 -17.81
N LEU A 16 8.39 -38.68 -17.69
CA LEU A 16 8.29 -37.99 -16.40
C LEU A 16 6.83 -37.84 -15.96
N LEU A 17 6.53 -38.29 -14.75
CA LEU A 17 5.26 -38.04 -14.07
C LEU A 17 5.49 -37.21 -12.81
N VAL A 18 4.96 -35.98 -12.79
CA VAL A 18 4.95 -35.16 -11.57
C VAL A 18 3.69 -35.49 -10.78
N VAL A 19 3.85 -35.75 -9.49
CA VAL A 19 2.76 -36.04 -8.56
C VAL A 19 2.82 -35.11 -7.37
N THR A 20 1.66 -34.69 -6.88
CA THR A 20 1.53 -33.93 -5.64
C THR A 20 0.27 -34.36 -4.91
N VAL A 21 0.23 -34.10 -3.60
CA VAL A 21 -1.00 -34.17 -2.81
C VAL A 21 -1.49 -32.75 -2.53
N ALA A 22 -2.79 -32.52 -2.75
CA ALA A 22 -3.47 -31.28 -2.39
C ALA A 22 -4.92 -31.63 -2.08
N THR A 23 -5.43 -31.13 -0.95
CA THR A 23 -6.83 -31.33 -0.56
C THR A 23 -7.74 -30.25 -1.13
N GLU A 24 -7.20 -29.07 -1.41
CA GLU A 24 -7.94 -27.89 -1.87
C GLU A 24 -7.11 -27.03 -2.84
N GLU A 25 -7.79 -26.18 -3.61
CA GLU A 25 -7.16 -25.25 -4.56
C GLU A 25 -6.81 -23.90 -3.90
N THR A 26 -5.80 -23.91 -3.04
CA THR A 26 -5.32 -22.72 -2.34
C THR A 26 -4.55 -21.75 -3.24
N ASP A 27 -4.26 -20.53 -2.76
CA ASP A 27 -3.40 -19.58 -3.49
C ASP A 27 -1.99 -20.15 -3.75
N GLY A 28 -1.45 -20.89 -2.78
CA GLY A 28 -0.17 -21.59 -2.91
C GLY A 28 -0.20 -22.66 -4.01
N PHE A 29 -1.26 -23.47 -4.03
CA PHE A 29 -1.49 -24.48 -5.07
C PHE A 29 -1.62 -23.84 -6.46
N LYS A 30 -2.38 -22.75 -6.60
CA LYS A 30 -2.53 -22.02 -7.86
C LYS A 30 -1.19 -21.48 -8.35
N ARG A 31 -0.35 -20.93 -7.46
CA ARG A 31 1.02 -20.49 -7.79
C ARG A 31 1.89 -21.65 -8.27
N PHE A 32 1.86 -22.77 -7.56
CA PHE A 32 2.57 -23.99 -7.95
C PHE A 32 2.15 -24.45 -9.35
N PHE A 33 0.84 -24.58 -9.58
CA PHE A 33 0.30 -25.04 -10.86
C PHE A 33 0.64 -24.10 -12.01
N ARG A 34 0.59 -22.77 -11.78
CA ARG A 34 1.03 -21.76 -12.76
C ARG A 34 2.50 -21.96 -13.14
N SER A 35 3.39 -22.10 -12.16
CA SER A 35 4.82 -22.32 -12.42
C SER A 35 5.10 -23.62 -13.19
N ALA A 36 4.34 -24.67 -12.90
CA ALA A 36 4.46 -25.96 -13.59
C ALA A 36 3.96 -25.89 -15.04
N LYS A 37 2.81 -25.23 -15.26
CA LYS A 37 2.22 -25.02 -16.59
C LYS A 37 3.16 -24.22 -17.48
N PHE A 38 3.85 -23.21 -16.94
CA PHE A 38 4.84 -22.41 -17.67
C PHE A 38 5.93 -23.28 -18.33
N PHE A 39 6.39 -24.33 -17.63
CA PHE A 39 7.39 -25.26 -18.16
C PHE A 39 6.79 -26.51 -18.83
N ASN A 40 5.47 -26.54 -19.02
CA ASN A 40 4.74 -27.66 -19.61
C ASN A 40 4.97 -28.99 -18.86
N TYR A 41 5.00 -28.96 -17.52
CA TYR A 41 4.94 -30.18 -16.71
C TYR A 41 3.54 -30.80 -16.75
N THR A 42 3.48 -32.13 -16.74
CA THR A 42 2.24 -32.88 -16.52
C THR A 42 2.15 -33.28 -15.05
N ILE A 43 1.20 -32.68 -14.33
CA ILE A 43 0.98 -32.94 -12.90
C ILE A 43 -0.24 -33.83 -12.72
N LYS A 44 -0.12 -34.88 -11.89
CA LYS A 44 -1.25 -35.58 -11.29
C LYS A 44 -1.40 -35.16 -9.83
N VAL A 45 -2.55 -34.58 -9.53
CA VAL A 45 -2.91 -34.15 -8.17
C VAL A 45 -3.77 -35.23 -7.55
N PHE A 46 -3.42 -35.64 -6.34
CA PHE A 46 -4.20 -36.62 -5.55
C PHE A 46 -4.74 -35.97 -4.28
N GLY A 47 -5.89 -36.46 -3.81
CA GLY A 47 -6.51 -36.01 -2.56
C GLY A 47 -7.43 -34.79 -2.67
N LEU A 48 -7.66 -34.23 -3.86
CA LEU A 48 -8.56 -33.07 -4.03
C LEU A 48 -9.98 -33.41 -3.55
N GLY A 49 -10.52 -32.58 -2.67
CA GLY A 49 -11.82 -32.78 -2.04
C GLY A 49 -11.82 -33.75 -0.85
N GLU A 50 -10.70 -34.40 -0.54
CA GLU A 50 -10.55 -35.14 0.73
C GLU A 50 -10.31 -34.18 1.90
N GLU A 51 -10.91 -34.47 3.05
CA GLU A 51 -10.61 -33.75 4.29
C GLU A 51 -9.16 -34.00 4.74
N TRP A 52 -8.45 -32.94 5.15
CA TRP A 52 -7.10 -33.06 5.68
C TRP A 52 -7.09 -33.60 7.12
N LYS A 53 -6.55 -34.81 7.27
CA LYS A 53 -6.34 -35.55 8.51
C LYS A 53 -4.87 -35.67 8.90
N GLY A 54 -3.96 -35.11 8.10
CA GLY A 54 -2.51 -35.19 8.33
C GLY A 54 -1.94 -34.31 9.45
N GLY A 55 -2.76 -33.83 10.39
CA GLY A 55 -2.32 -33.00 11.51
C GLY A 55 -1.95 -31.55 11.16
N ASP A 56 -1.47 -30.79 12.15
CA ASP A 56 -1.01 -29.41 11.99
C ASP A 56 0.46 -29.35 11.58
N VAL A 57 0.73 -29.65 10.30
CA VAL A 57 2.09 -29.67 9.72
C VAL A 57 2.81 -28.31 9.74
N LYS A 58 2.15 -27.21 10.11
CA LYS A 58 2.83 -25.91 10.34
C LYS A 58 3.48 -25.85 11.72
N ARG A 59 2.94 -26.56 12.71
CA ARG A 59 3.34 -26.43 14.13
C ARG A 59 3.94 -27.70 14.69
N THR A 60 3.51 -28.86 14.22
CA THR A 60 3.91 -30.17 14.72
C THR A 60 4.25 -31.12 13.57
N VAL A 61 4.66 -32.34 13.94
CA VAL A 61 4.79 -33.48 13.02
C VAL A 61 3.45 -33.82 12.35
N GLY A 62 3.53 -34.50 11.20
CA GLY A 62 2.36 -35.00 10.48
C GLY A 62 2.61 -35.25 9.00
N GLY A 63 1.54 -35.22 8.20
CA GLY A 63 1.62 -35.36 6.75
C GLY A 63 1.57 -36.81 6.23
N GLY A 64 1.44 -37.81 7.09
CA GLY A 64 1.32 -39.22 6.75
C GLY A 64 0.18 -39.53 5.77
N GLN A 65 -0.91 -38.75 5.80
CA GLN A 65 -2.00 -38.81 4.83
C GLN A 65 -1.49 -38.67 3.39
N LYS A 66 -0.43 -37.89 3.14
CA LYS A 66 0.20 -37.78 1.81
C LYS A 66 0.71 -39.14 1.37
N VAL A 67 1.44 -39.84 2.24
CA VAL A 67 1.99 -41.18 1.93
C VAL A 67 0.87 -42.20 1.77
N ARG A 68 -0.17 -42.15 2.61
CA ARG A 68 -1.38 -42.98 2.47
C ARG A 68 -2.04 -42.79 1.11
N ILE A 69 -2.16 -41.55 0.63
CA ILE A 69 -2.76 -41.23 -0.68
C ILE A 69 -1.86 -41.68 -1.82
N LEU A 70 -0.54 -41.44 -1.72
CA LEU A 70 0.42 -41.79 -2.76
C LEU A 70 0.55 -43.30 -2.98
N LYS A 71 0.52 -44.10 -1.91
CA LYS A 71 0.68 -45.57 -1.98
C LYS A 71 -0.29 -46.24 -2.98
N PRO A 72 -1.63 -46.11 -2.87
CA PRO A 72 -2.55 -46.68 -3.84
C PRO A 72 -2.47 -45.95 -5.20
N ALA A 73 -2.22 -44.64 -5.22
CA ALA A 73 -2.14 -43.86 -6.45
C ALA A 73 -0.96 -44.25 -7.36
N LEU A 74 0.15 -44.68 -6.77
CA LEU A 74 1.37 -45.06 -7.50
C LEU A 74 1.44 -46.55 -7.82
N LYS A 75 0.58 -47.38 -7.23
CA LYS A 75 0.49 -48.83 -7.51
C LYS A 75 0.38 -49.18 -9.01
N PRO A 76 -0.39 -48.46 -9.84
CA PRO A 76 -0.45 -48.74 -11.28
C PRO A 76 0.88 -48.58 -12.02
N TYR A 77 1.86 -47.88 -11.44
CA TYR A 77 3.16 -47.63 -12.04
C TYR A 77 4.28 -48.50 -11.45
N ALA A 78 3.97 -49.37 -10.48
CA ALA A 78 4.96 -50.14 -9.73
C ALA A 78 5.90 -51.02 -10.59
N THR A 79 5.47 -51.40 -11.79
CA THR A 79 6.24 -52.23 -12.72
C THR A 79 6.84 -51.45 -13.91
N ARG A 80 6.67 -50.12 -13.95
CA ARG A 80 7.17 -49.26 -15.04
C ARG A 80 8.59 -48.78 -14.75
N GLU A 81 9.58 -49.59 -15.10
CA GLU A 81 11.00 -49.30 -14.84
C GLU A 81 11.56 -48.07 -15.59
N ASP A 82 10.92 -47.65 -16.68
CA ASP A 82 11.34 -46.52 -17.51
C ASP A 82 10.71 -45.19 -17.12
N LEU A 83 9.71 -45.21 -16.23
CA LEU A 83 8.99 -44.04 -15.77
C LEU A 83 9.70 -43.42 -14.57
N VAL A 84 9.96 -42.12 -14.64
CA VAL A 84 10.46 -41.30 -13.54
C VAL A 84 9.30 -40.59 -12.86
N ILE A 85 9.21 -40.70 -11.54
CA ILE A 85 8.24 -40.01 -10.71
C ILE A 85 8.94 -38.89 -9.95
N LEU A 86 8.42 -37.68 -10.05
CA LEU A 86 8.76 -36.56 -9.18
C LEU A 86 7.59 -36.33 -8.22
N PHE A 87 7.79 -36.53 -6.93
CA PHE A 87 6.89 -36.04 -5.89
C PHE A 87 7.39 -34.70 -5.36
N VAL A 88 6.46 -33.76 -5.19
CA VAL A 88 6.67 -32.48 -4.49
C VAL A 88 5.42 -32.11 -3.72
N ASP A 89 5.59 -31.35 -2.64
CA ASP A 89 4.48 -30.58 -2.06
C ASP A 89 4.01 -29.50 -3.07
N SER A 90 2.79 -28.97 -2.90
CA SER A 90 2.21 -27.99 -3.84
C SER A 90 1.93 -26.62 -3.23
N TYR A 91 1.67 -26.58 -1.94
CA TYR A 91 1.19 -25.42 -1.21
C TYR A 91 2.26 -24.34 -1.02
N ASP A 92 3.53 -24.72 -1.08
CA ASP A 92 4.71 -23.93 -0.81
C ASP A 92 5.88 -24.36 -1.70
N VAL A 93 5.58 -24.69 -2.95
CA VAL A 93 6.58 -25.06 -3.95
C VAL A 93 6.38 -24.25 -5.23
N ILE A 94 7.49 -23.90 -5.89
CA ILE A 94 7.49 -23.31 -7.24
C ILE A 94 8.52 -24.01 -8.12
N PHE A 95 8.18 -24.19 -9.40
CA PHE A 95 9.14 -24.61 -10.42
C PHE A 95 9.91 -23.40 -10.94
N ALA A 96 11.24 -23.54 -11.00
CA ALA A 96 12.18 -22.55 -11.53
C ALA A 96 12.87 -23.01 -12.82
N SER A 97 12.67 -24.26 -13.25
CA SER A 97 13.11 -24.76 -14.57
C SER A 97 12.27 -25.94 -15.06
N GLY A 98 12.45 -26.30 -16.33
CA GLY A 98 11.65 -27.30 -17.03
C GLY A 98 12.13 -28.75 -16.93
N PRO A 99 11.32 -29.70 -17.45
CA PRO A 99 11.53 -31.13 -17.31
C PRO A 99 12.88 -31.65 -17.82
N GLU A 100 13.40 -31.07 -18.89
CA GLU A 100 14.66 -31.51 -19.51
C GLU A 100 15.86 -31.28 -18.58
N GLU A 101 15.93 -30.11 -17.94
CA GLU A 101 16.98 -29.81 -16.96
C GLU A 101 16.84 -30.68 -15.71
N LEU A 102 15.60 -30.93 -15.27
CA LEU A 102 15.30 -31.82 -14.15
C LEU A 102 15.84 -33.23 -14.40
N LEU A 103 15.45 -33.84 -15.52
CA LEU A 103 15.83 -35.21 -15.88
C LEU A 103 17.34 -35.33 -16.08
N LYS A 104 17.97 -34.35 -16.74
CA LYS A 104 19.42 -34.30 -16.89
C LYS A 104 20.13 -34.31 -15.53
N LYS A 105 19.68 -33.48 -14.58
CA LYS A 105 20.28 -33.42 -13.24
C LYS A 105 20.02 -34.69 -12.42
N PHE A 106 18.83 -35.26 -12.54
CA PHE A 106 18.50 -36.53 -11.90
C PHE A 106 19.43 -37.65 -12.38
N GLN A 107 19.67 -37.76 -13.69
CA GLN A 107 20.58 -38.76 -14.25
C GLN A 107 22.04 -38.51 -13.85
N GLN A 108 22.48 -37.26 -13.81
CA GLN A 108 23.81 -36.89 -13.32
C GLN A 108 24.04 -37.28 -11.86
N SER A 109 22.98 -37.45 -11.07
CA SER A 109 23.11 -37.97 -9.70
C SER A 109 23.62 -39.42 -9.69
N ARG A 110 23.34 -40.22 -10.74
CA ARG A 110 23.62 -41.66 -10.84
C ARG A 110 22.94 -42.53 -9.77
N HIS A 111 21.88 -42.03 -9.15
CA HIS A 111 21.08 -42.76 -8.16
C HIS A 111 19.68 -43.04 -8.71
N ARG A 112 18.98 -44.02 -8.12
CA ARG A 112 17.63 -44.40 -8.55
C ARG A 112 16.54 -43.60 -7.85
N VAL A 113 16.83 -43.09 -6.65
CA VAL A 113 15.98 -42.15 -5.91
C VAL A 113 16.85 -41.03 -5.33
N VAL A 114 16.43 -39.79 -5.53
CA VAL A 114 17.08 -38.58 -5.00
C VAL A 114 16.06 -37.79 -4.20
N PHE A 115 16.31 -37.63 -2.90
CA PHE A 115 15.54 -36.75 -2.03
C PHE A 115 16.11 -35.34 -2.00
N ALA A 116 15.24 -34.36 -1.73
CA ALA A 116 15.68 -33.04 -1.31
C ALA A 116 16.49 -33.13 -0.02
N ALA A 117 17.50 -32.27 0.12
CA ALA A 117 18.34 -32.18 1.31
C ALA A 117 18.09 -30.85 2.05
N GLU A 118 18.21 -30.86 3.38
CA GLU A 118 18.04 -29.68 4.23
C GLU A 118 19.09 -29.56 5.35
N ALA A 119 19.06 -28.42 6.04
CA ALA A 119 20.02 -28.07 7.08
C ALA A 119 19.73 -28.77 8.43
N PHE A 120 18.49 -29.18 8.69
CA PHE A 120 18.07 -29.68 10.00
C PHE A 120 17.66 -31.15 9.95
N ALA A 121 18.04 -31.91 10.99
CA ALA A 121 17.51 -33.25 11.19
C ALA A 121 16.18 -33.17 11.94
N TRP A 122 15.08 -33.18 11.18
CA TRP A 122 13.72 -33.09 11.70
C TRP A 122 12.91 -34.33 11.30
N PRO A 123 12.00 -34.84 12.17
CA PRO A 123 11.66 -34.32 13.50
C PRO A 123 12.58 -34.81 14.61
N ASN A 124 13.30 -35.92 14.43
CA ASN A 124 14.12 -36.52 15.48
C ASN A 124 15.61 -36.19 15.31
N ARG A 125 16.08 -35.20 16.09
CA ARG A 125 17.48 -34.77 16.11
C ARG A 125 18.48 -35.85 16.53
N GLN A 126 18.06 -36.86 17.30
CA GLN A 126 18.96 -37.95 17.72
C GLN A 126 19.45 -38.80 16.55
N LEU A 127 18.77 -38.73 15.40
CA LEU A 127 19.16 -39.44 14.18
C LEU A 127 20.34 -38.77 13.45
N GLU A 128 20.75 -37.54 13.82
CA GLU A 128 21.87 -36.83 13.20
C GLU A 128 23.15 -37.67 13.12
N ALA A 129 23.45 -38.44 14.17
CA ALA A 129 24.63 -39.27 14.26
C ALA A 129 24.62 -40.44 13.26
N GLN A 130 23.45 -40.90 12.83
CA GLN A 130 23.28 -42.03 11.91
C GLN A 130 23.40 -41.60 10.44
N TYR A 131 23.19 -40.31 10.14
CA TYR A 131 23.36 -39.82 8.78
C TYR A 131 24.83 -39.93 8.33
N PRO A 132 25.09 -40.29 7.06
CA PRO A 132 26.43 -40.20 6.50
C PRO A 132 27.01 -38.80 6.65
N HIS A 133 28.32 -38.72 6.89
CA HIS A 133 29.01 -37.44 6.95
C HIS A 133 29.12 -36.83 5.54
N VAL A 134 28.73 -35.56 5.40
CA VAL A 134 28.80 -34.81 4.13
C VAL A 134 29.77 -33.66 4.31
N ARG A 135 30.86 -33.64 3.53
CA ARG A 135 31.89 -32.58 3.64
C ARG A 135 31.40 -31.22 3.15
N ILE A 136 30.59 -31.23 2.09
CA ILE A 136 30.07 -30.02 1.43
C ILE A 136 28.62 -30.30 1.03
N GLY A 137 27.69 -29.51 1.56
CA GLY A 137 26.28 -29.60 1.26
C GLY A 137 25.39 -29.88 2.48
N LYS A 138 24.09 -29.84 2.25
CA LYS A 138 23.03 -30.15 3.21
C LYS A 138 23.04 -31.64 3.53
N ARG A 139 22.89 -32.02 4.82
CA ARG A 139 23.14 -33.39 5.29
C ARG A 139 21.88 -34.24 5.44
N PHE A 140 20.74 -33.61 5.73
CA PHE A 140 19.55 -34.32 6.19
C PHE A 140 18.47 -34.38 5.11
N LEU A 141 17.59 -35.38 5.21
CA LEU A 141 16.54 -35.64 4.23
C LEU A 141 15.35 -34.69 4.46
N ASN A 142 14.76 -34.17 3.39
CA ASN A 142 13.46 -33.49 3.41
C ASN A 142 12.45 -34.26 2.54
N SER A 143 11.25 -34.53 3.05
CA SER A 143 10.22 -35.30 2.32
C SER A 143 9.37 -34.49 1.34
N GLY A 144 9.43 -33.16 1.40
CA GLY A 144 8.62 -32.28 0.54
C GLY A 144 9.04 -32.28 -0.94
N GLY A 145 10.11 -33.02 -1.30
CA GLY A 145 10.48 -33.25 -2.69
C GLY A 145 11.40 -34.46 -2.86
N PHE A 146 11.06 -35.36 -3.79
CA PHE A 146 11.94 -36.44 -4.23
C PHE A 146 11.64 -36.87 -5.66
N ILE A 147 12.66 -37.38 -6.35
CA ILE A 147 12.57 -37.89 -7.72
C ILE A 147 13.20 -39.27 -7.82
N GLY A 148 12.57 -40.20 -8.54
CA GLY A 148 13.11 -41.54 -8.72
C GLY A 148 12.38 -42.37 -9.77
N PHE A 149 12.92 -43.54 -10.10
CA PHE A 149 12.22 -44.51 -10.96
C PHE A 149 10.98 -45.07 -10.26
N ALA A 150 9.90 -45.30 -11.02
CA ALA A 150 8.60 -45.64 -10.46
C ALA A 150 8.60 -46.93 -9.63
N ASP A 151 9.36 -47.94 -10.04
CA ASP A 151 9.55 -49.19 -9.31
C ASP A 151 10.22 -48.96 -7.94
N ASN A 152 11.30 -48.17 -7.91
CA ASN A 152 11.98 -47.82 -6.66
C ASN A 152 11.12 -46.95 -5.74
N VAL A 153 10.43 -45.96 -6.30
CA VAL A 153 9.53 -45.08 -5.53
C VAL A 153 8.38 -45.88 -4.93
N TYR A 154 7.80 -46.82 -5.69
CA TYR A 154 6.73 -47.66 -5.16
C TYR A 154 7.23 -48.61 -4.06
N GLN A 155 8.37 -49.29 -4.25
CA GLN A 155 8.97 -50.15 -3.22
C GLN A 155 9.32 -49.38 -1.93
N MET A 156 9.62 -48.09 -2.05
CA MET A 156 9.91 -47.21 -0.91
C MET A 156 8.65 -46.87 -0.10
N ILE A 157 7.51 -46.63 -0.75
CA ILE A 157 6.25 -46.21 -0.08
C ILE A 157 5.35 -47.39 0.30
N GLU A 158 5.50 -48.54 -0.36
CA GLU A 158 4.68 -49.75 -0.11
C GLU A 158 4.65 -50.15 1.38
N PRO A 159 5.77 -50.08 2.15
CA PRO A 159 5.76 -50.46 3.56
C PRO A 159 4.96 -49.54 4.48
N TRP A 160 4.40 -48.42 3.98
CA TRP A 160 3.59 -47.53 4.80
C TRP A 160 2.36 -48.25 5.38
N SER A 161 2.31 -48.29 6.72
CA SER A 161 1.21 -48.83 7.53
C SER A 161 0.90 -47.96 8.76
N LEU A 162 1.30 -46.68 8.70
CA LEU A 162 1.17 -45.68 9.76
C LEU A 162 -0.13 -44.88 9.63
N GLN A 163 -0.47 -44.06 10.64
CA GLN A 163 -1.67 -43.23 10.69
C GLN A 163 -1.56 -41.99 9.80
N ASP A 164 -2.70 -41.36 9.49
CA ASP A 164 -2.72 -40.16 8.64
C ASP A 164 -1.93 -38.99 9.25
N ASP A 165 -1.91 -38.86 10.58
CA ASP A 165 -1.20 -37.83 11.35
C ASP A 165 0.23 -38.22 11.78
N ASP A 166 0.70 -39.42 11.41
CA ASP A 166 2.11 -39.77 11.56
C ASP A 166 3.00 -38.96 10.61
N ASP A 167 4.28 -38.85 10.94
CA ASP A 167 5.23 -37.99 10.22
C ASP A 167 5.75 -38.64 8.93
N ASP A 168 5.48 -38.00 7.78
CA ASP A 168 5.96 -38.48 6.48
C ASP A 168 7.50 -38.41 6.39
N GLN A 169 8.10 -37.33 6.89
CA GLN A 169 9.56 -37.13 6.86
C GLN A 169 10.32 -38.16 7.70
N LEU A 170 9.82 -38.51 8.89
CA LEU A 170 10.39 -39.53 9.76
C LEU A 170 10.31 -40.91 9.12
N PHE A 171 9.22 -41.22 8.41
CA PHE A 171 9.09 -42.48 7.67
C PHE A 171 10.18 -42.62 6.60
N TYR A 172 10.35 -41.61 5.74
CA TYR A 172 11.39 -41.63 4.71
C TYR A 172 12.81 -41.60 5.31
N THR A 173 13.01 -40.86 6.40
CA THR A 173 14.27 -40.82 7.14
C THR A 173 14.68 -42.20 7.64
N LYS A 174 13.75 -42.95 8.25
CA LYS A 174 14.03 -44.32 8.72
C LYS A 174 14.40 -45.26 7.57
N ILE A 175 13.78 -45.11 6.39
CA ILE A 175 14.15 -45.89 5.21
C ILE A 175 15.55 -45.51 4.71
N PHE A 176 15.90 -44.22 4.70
CA PHE A 176 17.21 -43.75 4.26
C PHE A 176 18.36 -44.18 5.20
N LEU A 177 18.10 -44.25 6.50
CA LEU A 177 19.10 -44.64 7.51
C LEU A 177 19.28 -46.16 7.61
N ASP A 178 18.32 -46.95 7.14
CA ASP A 178 18.44 -48.39 7.00
C ASP A 178 19.39 -48.72 5.84
N SER A 179 20.58 -49.25 6.17
CA SER A 179 21.65 -49.49 5.20
C SER A 179 21.25 -50.47 4.10
N GLU A 180 20.50 -51.52 4.44
CA GLU A 180 20.05 -52.54 3.49
C GLU A 180 19.04 -51.93 2.51
N LYS A 181 18.05 -51.19 3.02
CA LYS A 181 17.04 -50.53 2.17
C LYS A 181 17.64 -49.44 1.31
N LYS A 182 18.54 -48.62 1.87
CA LYS A 182 19.22 -47.55 1.15
C LYS A 182 20.03 -48.08 -0.04
N GLU A 183 20.81 -49.14 0.18
CA GLU A 183 21.61 -49.77 -0.87
C GLU A 183 20.71 -50.44 -1.92
N LYS A 184 19.71 -51.21 -1.48
CA LYS A 184 18.75 -51.89 -2.36
C LYS A 184 17.97 -50.92 -3.26
N LEU A 185 17.49 -49.81 -2.71
CA LEU A 185 16.71 -48.80 -3.43
C LEU A 185 17.59 -47.75 -4.12
N ASN A 186 18.90 -47.76 -3.88
CA ASN A 186 19.88 -46.79 -4.38
C ASN A 186 19.44 -45.32 -4.14
N ILE A 187 19.26 -44.98 -2.86
CA ILE A 187 18.77 -43.68 -2.40
C ILE A 187 19.94 -42.72 -2.08
N THR A 188 19.84 -41.48 -2.54
CA THR A 188 20.73 -40.37 -2.16
C THR A 188 19.96 -39.09 -1.84
N LEU A 189 20.69 -38.07 -1.35
CA LEU A 189 20.15 -36.74 -1.10
C LEU A 189 20.81 -35.71 -2.04
N ASP A 190 20.07 -34.69 -2.45
CA ASP A 190 20.56 -33.58 -3.26
C ASP A 190 21.34 -32.56 -2.41
N HIS A 191 22.50 -32.98 -1.91
CA HIS A 191 23.31 -32.24 -0.94
C HIS A 191 23.67 -30.81 -1.38
N ARG A 192 23.79 -30.54 -2.68
CA ARG A 192 24.21 -29.23 -3.23
C ARG A 192 23.06 -28.45 -3.87
N CYS A 193 21.82 -28.83 -3.57
CA CYS A 193 20.61 -28.15 -4.04
C CYS A 193 20.58 -27.99 -5.57
N ARG A 194 20.99 -29.01 -6.33
CA ARG A 194 21.01 -28.95 -7.81
C ARG A 194 19.61 -29.01 -8.38
N ILE A 195 18.75 -29.83 -7.79
CA ILE A 195 17.35 -30.05 -8.17
C ILE A 195 16.45 -29.30 -7.18
N PHE A 196 16.63 -29.52 -5.88
CA PHE A 196 15.73 -29.05 -4.82
C PHE A 196 16.41 -28.00 -3.95
N GLN A 197 15.77 -26.84 -3.78
CA GLN A 197 16.16 -25.81 -2.81
C GLN A 197 15.11 -25.71 -1.72
N ASN A 198 15.40 -26.28 -0.56
CA ASN A 198 14.67 -26.02 0.68
C ASN A 198 15.15 -24.68 1.26
N LEU A 199 14.24 -23.79 1.63
CA LEU A 199 14.58 -22.44 2.09
C LEU A 199 14.92 -22.39 3.59
N ASN A 200 14.37 -23.30 4.41
CA ASN A 200 14.62 -23.29 5.84
C ASN A 200 16.09 -23.58 6.16
N GLY A 201 16.77 -22.64 6.85
CA GLY A 201 18.20 -22.72 7.13
C GLY A 201 19.11 -22.50 5.91
N ALA A 202 18.61 -21.83 4.86
CA ALA A 202 19.37 -21.51 3.65
C ALA A 202 18.92 -20.18 3.00
N LEU A 203 18.27 -19.28 3.74
CA LEU A 203 17.74 -18.02 3.18
C LEU A 203 18.86 -17.10 2.67
N ASP A 204 19.98 -17.05 3.39
CA ASP A 204 21.21 -16.31 3.04
C ASP A 204 21.96 -16.92 1.86
N GLU A 205 21.64 -18.16 1.47
CA GLU A 205 22.25 -18.83 0.31
C GLU A 205 21.50 -18.53 -1.00
N VAL A 206 20.28 -17.96 -0.95
CA VAL A 206 19.39 -17.88 -2.11
C VAL A 206 19.20 -16.44 -2.56
N VAL A 207 19.50 -16.18 -3.83
CA VAL A 207 19.27 -14.89 -4.49
C VAL A 207 18.44 -15.05 -5.77
N LEU A 208 17.74 -13.99 -6.17
CA LEU A 208 17.11 -13.93 -7.49
C LEU A 208 18.18 -13.75 -8.57
N LYS A 209 18.12 -14.60 -9.59
CA LYS A 209 18.91 -14.49 -10.82
C LYS A 209 17.97 -14.17 -11.97
N PHE A 210 18.08 -12.96 -12.49
CA PHE A 210 17.41 -12.53 -13.71
C PHE A 210 18.18 -13.09 -14.92
N GLU A 211 17.46 -13.80 -15.78
CA GLU A 211 17.95 -14.33 -17.06
C GLU A 211 17.05 -13.77 -18.18
N ASP A 212 17.51 -13.85 -19.43
CA ASP A 212 16.70 -13.41 -20.57
C ASP A 212 15.37 -14.18 -20.61
N GLY A 213 14.27 -13.47 -20.36
CA GLY A 213 12.91 -14.00 -20.44
C GLY A 213 12.47 -14.89 -19.27
N ARG A 214 13.23 -15.00 -18.17
CA ARG A 214 12.80 -15.69 -16.92
C ARG A 214 13.64 -15.28 -15.70
N VAL A 215 13.12 -15.55 -14.51
CA VAL A 215 13.84 -15.40 -13.22
C VAL A 215 13.96 -16.74 -12.54
N ARG A 216 15.12 -17.00 -11.92
CA ARG A 216 15.41 -18.22 -11.16
C ARG A 216 15.94 -17.90 -9.78
N ALA A 217 15.87 -18.89 -8.88
CA ALA A 217 16.69 -18.89 -7.68
C ALA A 217 18.10 -19.35 -8.03
N ARG A 218 19.13 -18.71 -7.47
CA ARG A 218 20.51 -19.21 -7.46
C ARG A 218 20.93 -19.46 -6.02
N ASN A 219 21.44 -20.67 -5.75
CA ASN A 219 22.15 -20.94 -4.51
C ASN A 219 23.61 -20.49 -4.67
N VAL A 220 24.02 -19.45 -3.94
CA VAL A 220 25.37 -18.88 -4.04
C VAL A 220 26.42 -19.69 -3.27
N ALA A 221 26.01 -20.50 -2.28
CA ALA A 221 26.93 -21.33 -1.51
C ALA A 221 27.49 -22.51 -2.31
N TYR A 222 26.69 -23.07 -3.23
CA TYR A 222 27.08 -24.21 -4.06
C TYR A 222 27.20 -23.88 -5.55
N ASP A 223 26.93 -22.62 -5.92
CA ASP A 223 26.83 -22.14 -7.29
C ASP A 223 25.90 -23.01 -8.16
N THR A 224 24.67 -23.21 -7.69
CA THR A 224 23.67 -24.02 -8.37
C THR A 224 22.44 -23.20 -8.73
N LEU A 225 21.74 -23.65 -9.77
CA LEU A 225 20.43 -23.14 -10.17
C LEU A 225 19.40 -24.23 -9.90
N PRO A 226 18.73 -24.25 -8.74
CA PRO A 226 17.70 -25.24 -8.42
C PRO A 226 16.60 -25.28 -9.48
N VAL A 227 15.96 -26.45 -9.62
CA VAL A 227 14.79 -26.63 -10.49
C VAL A 227 13.50 -26.37 -9.71
N ILE A 228 13.50 -26.69 -8.42
CA ILE A 228 12.36 -26.62 -7.53
C ILE A 228 12.77 -25.82 -6.29
N VAL A 229 11.95 -24.85 -5.89
CA VAL A 229 12.15 -24.07 -4.67
C VAL A 229 11.00 -24.39 -3.72
N HIS A 230 11.35 -24.82 -2.50
CA HIS A 230 10.41 -25.27 -1.47
C HIS A 230 10.55 -24.38 -0.24
N GLY A 231 9.48 -23.66 0.08
CA GLY A 231 9.37 -22.78 1.25
C GLY A 231 9.06 -23.54 2.53
N ASN A 232 9.81 -24.60 2.83
CA ASN A 232 9.56 -25.48 3.97
C ASN A 232 9.62 -24.75 5.32
N GLY A 233 8.88 -25.25 6.32
CA GLY A 233 8.85 -24.66 7.65
C GLY A 233 8.42 -23.18 7.66
N PRO A 234 9.14 -22.28 8.38
CA PRO A 234 8.76 -20.88 8.56
C PRO A 234 9.10 -19.95 7.38
N THR A 235 9.42 -20.48 6.21
CA THR A 235 9.93 -19.70 5.07
C THR A 235 8.90 -19.40 3.97
N LYS A 236 7.60 -19.55 4.29
CA LYS A 236 6.48 -19.31 3.36
C LYS A 236 6.51 -17.89 2.79
N LEU A 237 6.86 -16.89 3.60
CA LEU A 237 6.90 -15.49 3.17
C LEU A 237 8.07 -15.20 2.23
N GLN A 238 9.23 -15.80 2.47
CA GLN A 238 10.36 -15.71 1.55
C GLN A 238 10.02 -16.38 0.21
N LEU A 239 9.28 -17.49 0.22
CA LEU A 239 8.77 -18.07 -1.01
C LEU A 239 7.73 -17.17 -1.70
N ASN A 240 6.89 -16.45 -0.95
CA ASN A 240 5.96 -15.46 -1.53
C ASN A 240 6.73 -14.36 -2.27
N TYR A 241 7.81 -13.83 -1.66
CA TYR A 241 8.71 -12.89 -2.31
C TYR A 241 9.31 -13.47 -3.61
N LEU A 242 9.93 -14.65 -3.55
CA LEU A 242 10.52 -15.29 -4.74
C LEU A 242 9.47 -15.57 -5.83
N GLY A 243 8.26 -15.95 -5.41
CA GLY A 243 7.12 -16.23 -6.27
C GLY A 243 6.54 -15.00 -6.99
N ASN A 244 6.89 -13.78 -6.59
CA ASN A 244 6.56 -12.56 -7.35
C ASN A 244 7.43 -12.41 -8.62
N TYR A 245 8.47 -13.23 -8.79
CA TYR A 245 9.40 -13.17 -9.90
C TYR A 245 9.49 -14.49 -10.66
N ILE A 246 9.67 -15.60 -9.95
CA ILE A 246 9.94 -16.92 -10.53
C ILE A 246 8.64 -17.59 -11.03
N PRO A 247 8.63 -18.25 -12.21
CA PRO A 247 9.72 -18.28 -13.19
C PRO A 247 9.68 -17.12 -14.18
N LYS A 248 8.52 -16.50 -14.42
CA LYS A 248 8.37 -15.35 -15.32
C LYS A 248 7.23 -14.44 -14.88
N VAL A 249 7.02 -14.32 -13.58
CA VAL A 249 5.91 -13.52 -13.02
C VAL A 249 6.18 -12.04 -13.25
N TRP A 250 7.40 -11.60 -12.98
CA TRP A 250 7.89 -10.26 -13.28
C TRP A 250 9.33 -10.34 -13.81
N THR A 251 9.62 -9.64 -14.92
CA THR A 251 10.97 -9.51 -15.49
C THR A 251 11.24 -8.05 -15.89
N PHE A 252 12.50 -7.69 -16.12
CA PHE A 252 12.84 -6.34 -16.59
C PHE A 252 12.38 -6.11 -18.04
N GLU A 253 12.30 -7.16 -18.85
CA GLU A 253 11.97 -7.06 -20.27
C GLU A 253 10.46 -7.00 -20.51
N THR A 254 9.67 -7.77 -19.74
CA THR A 254 8.22 -7.90 -19.95
C THR A 254 7.37 -7.24 -18.88
N GLY A 255 7.97 -6.77 -17.78
CA GLY A 255 7.22 -6.40 -16.59
C GLY A 255 6.43 -7.59 -16.02
N CYS A 256 5.30 -7.30 -15.39
CA CYS A 256 4.42 -8.31 -14.81
C CYS A 256 3.60 -9.04 -15.89
N THR A 257 3.82 -10.35 -16.06
CA THR A 257 3.09 -11.14 -17.07
C THR A 257 1.77 -11.72 -16.57
N VAL A 258 1.61 -11.83 -15.25
CA VAL A 258 0.43 -12.45 -14.62
C VAL A 258 -0.59 -11.40 -14.15
N CYS A 259 -0.28 -10.12 -14.30
CA CYS A 259 -1.11 -9.05 -13.75
C CYS A 259 -2.46 -8.92 -14.46
N ASP A 260 -2.52 -9.33 -15.73
CA ASP A 260 -3.73 -9.37 -16.54
C ASP A 260 -4.40 -10.77 -16.56
N GLU A 261 -3.85 -11.73 -15.81
CA GLU A 261 -4.50 -13.04 -15.63
C GLU A 261 -5.74 -12.90 -14.73
N ASP A 262 -6.81 -13.60 -15.13
CA ASP A 262 -8.09 -13.69 -14.42
C ASP A 262 -8.79 -12.35 -14.15
N THR A 263 -8.42 -11.29 -14.89
CA THR A 263 -9.10 -9.99 -14.80
C THR A 263 -10.55 -10.09 -15.28
N ILE A 264 -11.43 -9.33 -14.66
CA ILE A 264 -12.86 -9.29 -15.01
C ILE A 264 -13.22 -7.97 -15.69
N SER A 265 -14.18 -8.03 -16.61
CA SER A 265 -14.80 -6.84 -17.21
C SER A 265 -16.03 -6.42 -16.41
N LEU A 266 -16.16 -5.12 -16.12
CA LEU A 266 -17.31 -4.55 -15.42
C LEU A 266 -18.48 -4.23 -16.37
N SER A 267 -19.05 -5.27 -16.99
CA SER A 267 -20.32 -5.12 -17.74
C SER A 267 -21.54 -5.02 -16.82
N LYS A 268 -21.43 -5.58 -15.60
CA LYS A 268 -22.35 -5.42 -14.48
C LYS A 268 -21.53 -5.00 -13.27
N TYR A 269 -22.09 -4.09 -12.47
CA TYR A 269 -21.44 -3.59 -11.27
C TYR A 269 -21.75 -4.49 -10.08
N PRO A 270 -20.73 -5.14 -9.47
CA PRO A 270 -20.93 -5.88 -8.23
C PRO A 270 -21.34 -4.96 -7.08
N VAL A 271 -22.02 -5.49 -6.07
CA VAL A 271 -22.37 -4.71 -4.88
C VAL A 271 -21.14 -4.61 -3.98
N VAL A 272 -20.77 -3.38 -3.62
CA VAL A 272 -19.60 -3.10 -2.77
C VAL A 272 -20.06 -2.46 -1.46
N LEU A 273 -19.60 -3.01 -0.33
CA LEU A 273 -19.66 -2.33 0.96
C LEU A 273 -18.34 -1.59 1.21
N ILE A 274 -18.41 -0.26 1.32
CA ILE A 274 -17.28 0.60 1.70
C ILE A 274 -17.34 0.82 3.20
N GLY A 275 -16.36 0.28 3.94
CA GLY A 275 -16.14 0.58 5.35
C GLY A 275 -15.16 1.73 5.52
N ILE A 276 -15.64 2.85 6.06
CA ILE A 276 -14.90 4.08 6.30
C ILE A 276 -14.58 4.17 7.80
N PHE A 277 -13.30 4.37 8.12
CA PHE A 277 -12.81 4.40 9.50
C PHE A 277 -12.18 5.76 9.81
N ILE A 278 -12.76 6.46 10.79
CA ILE A 278 -12.32 7.77 11.28
C ILE A 278 -11.89 7.59 12.73
N GLU A 279 -10.61 7.25 12.91
CA GLU A 279 -10.05 6.79 14.18
C GLU A 279 -9.19 7.84 14.90
N GLN A 280 -8.93 8.97 14.23
CA GLN A 280 -8.16 10.10 14.73
C GLN A 280 -8.45 11.39 13.96
N GLY A 281 -8.20 12.54 14.58
CA GLY A 281 -8.23 13.84 13.92
C GLY A 281 -7.42 13.82 12.62
N THR A 282 -8.06 14.21 11.51
CA THR A 282 -7.51 14.06 10.16
C THR A 282 -7.83 15.33 9.38
N PRO A 283 -6.87 15.89 8.63
CA PRO A 283 -7.10 17.08 7.81
C PRO A 283 -7.84 16.74 6.50
N PHE A 284 -8.39 17.75 5.84
CA PHE A 284 -9.01 17.65 4.51
C PHE A 284 -10.16 16.63 4.42
N THR A 285 -10.95 16.51 5.49
CA THR A 285 -12.06 15.55 5.55
C THR A 285 -13.21 15.94 4.62
N SER A 286 -13.44 17.23 4.37
CA SER A 286 -14.38 17.70 3.35
C SER A 286 -14.04 17.16 1.97
N GLU A 287 -12.76 17.20 1.59
CA GLU A 287 -12.26 16.74 0.30
C GLU A 287 -12.32 15.21 0.21
N PHE A 288 -12.18 14.50 1.34
CA PHE A 288 -12.45 13.06 1.38
C PHE A 288 -13.90 12.74 1.05
N VAL A 289 -14.86 13.46 1.64
CA VAL A 289 -16.29 13.29 1.37
C VAL A 289 -16.60 13.59 -0.10
N GLU A 290 -16.04 14.67 -0.66
CA GLU A 290 -16.20 14.99 -2.08
C GLU A 290 -15.67 13.87 -2.98
N ARG A 291 -14.49 13.32 -2.69
CA ARG A 291 -13.93 12.18 -3.46
C ARG A 291 -14.81 10.94 -3.37
N LEU A 292 -15.35 10.63 -2.19
CA LEU A 292 -16.27 9.50 -1.99
C LEU A 292 -17.54 9.66 -2.85
N VAL A 293 -18.12 10.85 -2.83
CA VAL A 293 -19.31 11.20 -3.64
C VAL A 293 -18.99 11.15 -5.13
N ASN A 294 -17.78 11.57 -5.53
CA ASN A 294 -17.35 11.60 -6.92
C ASN A 294 -16.74 10.29 -7.43
N LEU A 295 -16.65 9.23 -6.61
CA LEU A 295 -16.26 7.91 -7.08
C LEU A 295 -17.11 7.50 -8.27
N ASP A 296 -16.45 7.16 -9.39
CA ASP A 296 -17.09 6.72 -10.62
C ASP A 296 -17.51 5.26 -10.46
N TYR A 297 -18.62 5.08 -9.74
CA TYR A 297 -19.28 3.81 -9.50
C TYR A 297 -20.76 4.07 -9.19
N PRO A 298 -21.71 3.26 -9.71
CA PRO A 298 -23.13 3.47 -9.46
C PRO A 298 -23.45 3.42 -7.96
N LYS A 299 -24.05 4.48 -7.42
CA LYS A 299 -24.29 4.62 -5.98
C LYS A 299 -25.30 3.61 -5.46
N GLU A 300 -26.23 3.18 -6.30
CA GLU A 300 -27.18 2.09 -6.07
C GLU A 300 -26.52 0.71 -5.91
N CYS A 301 -25.26 0.55 -6.34
CA CYS A 301 -24.44 -0.63 -6.12
C CYS A 301 -23.46 -0.46 -4.95
N LEU A 302 -23.49 0.68 -4.25
CA LEU A 302 -22.63 0.98 -3.11
C LEU A 302 -23.42 1.00 -1.82
N ARG A 303 -22.82 0.40 -0.80
CA ARG A 303 -23.21 0.53 0.60
C ARG A 303 -22.07 1.18 1.35
N VAL A 304 -22.40 1.97 2.36
CA VAL A 304 -21.42 2.69 3.15
C VAL A 304 -21.62 2.34 4.62
N PHE A 305 -20.54 1.96 5.28
CA PHE A 305 -20.45 1.82 6.72
C PHE A 305 -19.43 2.85 7.21
N ILE A 306 -19.78 3.69 8.16
CA ILE A 306 -18.88 4.70 8.75
C ILE A 306 -18.74 4.38 10.22
N HIS A 307 -17.50 4.18 10.66
CA HIS A 307 -17.14 4.13 12.07
C HIS A 307 -16.36 5.41 12.38
N ASN A 308 -16.91 6.24 13.27
CA ASN A 308 -16.28 7.50 13.67
C ASN A 308 -16.08 7.54 15.19
N THR A 309 -14.84 7.60 15.64
CA THR A 309 -14.50 7.81 17.05
C THR A 309 -14.21 9.28 17.37
N GLU A 310 -14.16 10.15 16.36
CA GLU A 310 -13.70 11.52 16.47
C GLU A 310 -14.87 12.51 16.45
N ALA A 311 -15.18 13.06 17.64
CA ALA A 311 -16.26 14.04 17.81
C ALA A 311 -16.11 15.27 16.90
N HIS A 312 -14.88 15.70 16.63
CA HIS A 312 -14.60 16.83 15.75
C HIS A 312 -15.16 16.65 14.32
N HIS A 313 -15.23 15.40 13.84
CA HIS A 313 -15.70 15.08 12.49
C HIS A 313 -17.21 14.76 12.41
N GLU A 314 -17.91 14.66 13.55
CA GLU A 314 -19.33 14.27 13.58
C GLU A 314 -20.22 15.17 12.72
N LYS A 315 -20.02 16.49 12.80
CA LYS A 315 -20.81 17.46 12.03
C LYS A 315 -20.68 17.23 10.52
N LEU A 316 -19.47 16.96 10.03
CA LEU A 316 -19.23 16.69 8.62
C LEU A 316 -19.84 15.36 8.19
N VAL A 317 -19.72 14.33 9.03
CA VAL A 317 -20.31 13.01 8.78
C VAL A 317 -21.84 13.12 8.71
N GLN A 318 -22.47 13.86 9.62
CA GLN A 318 -23.91 14.12 9.59
C GLN A 318 -24.33 14.85 8.31
N GLN A 319 -23.58 15.88 7.88
CA GLN A 319 -23.85 16.57 6.62
C GLN A 319 -23.77 15.64 5.40
N PHE A 320 -22.80 14.72 5.37
CA PHE A 320 -22.73 13.69 4.32
C PHE A 320 -23.98 12.80 4.32
N MET A 321 -24.42 12.35 5.50
CA MET A 321 -25.63 11.52 5.64
C MET A 321 -26.86 12.25 5.09
N GLU A 322 -27.06 13.51 5.47
CA GLU A 322 -28.22 14.32 5.08
C GLU A 322 -28.22 14.65 3.57
N GLN A 323 -27.07 14.99 3.00
CA GLN A 323 -26.98 15.47 1.62
C GLN A 323 -26.84 14.35 0.59
N HIS A 324 -26.25 13.21 0.99
CA HIS A 324 -25.84 12.16 0.06
C HIS A 324 -26.24 10.76 0.47
N GLY A 325 -26.65 10.53 1.72
CA GLY A 325 -26.98 9.19 2.24
C GLY A 325 -28.00 8.44 1.39
N ASP A 326 -29.08 9.11 0.99
CA ASP A 326 -30.18 8.53 0.19
C ASP A 326 -29.78 8.07 -1.21
N LYS A 327 -28.61 8.47 -1.72
CA LYS A 327 -28.10 8.05 -3.03
C LYS A 327 -27.50 6.63 -3.00
N TYR A 328 -27.08 6.18 -1.83
CA TYR A 328 -26.45 4.87 -1.64
C TYR A 328 -27.51 3.81 -1.33
N GLN A 329 -27.22 2.54 -1.64
CA GLN A 329 -28.14 1.43 -1.34
C GLN A 329 -28.41 1.30 0.17
N MET A 330 -27.41 1.61 0.99
CA MET A 330 -27.48 1.61 2.44
C MET A 330 -26.35 2.47 2.99
N VAL A 331 -26.63 3.29 4.00
CA VAL A 331 -25.59 3.91 4.83
C VAL A 331 -25.84 3.59 6.29
N LYS A 332 -24.80 3.10 6.98
CA LYS A 332 -24.82 2.85 8.43
C LYS A 332 -23.69 3.64 9.09
N LEU A 333 -24.05 4.49 10.05
CA LEU A 333 -23.11 5.22 10.90
C LEU A 333 -23.05 4.57 12.28
N VAL A 334 -21.83 4.43 12.80
CA VAL A 334 -21.53 4.14 14.20
C VAL A 334 -20.69 5.31 14.71
N GLY A 335 -21.27 6.13 15.57
CA GLY A 335 -20.63 7.33 16.12
C GLY A 335 -19.81 7.05 17.37
N ALA A 336 -19.16 8.10 17.88
CA ALA A 336 -18.23 8.01 19.00
C ALA A 336 -18.94 7.63 20.32
N GLU A 337 -20.25 7.85 20.39
CA GLU A 337 -21.11 7.51 21.54
C GLU A 337 -21.21 6.00 21.80
N GLU A 338 -21.04 5.16 20.77
CA GLU A 338 -21.10 3.70 20.92
C GLU A 338 -19.85 3.12 21.61
N LYS A 339 -18.77 3.91 21.73
CA LYS A 339 -17.50 3.56 22.41
C LYS A 339 -16.90 2.23 21.96
N LEU A 340 -17.05 1.90 20.67
CA LEU A 340 -16.38 0.75 20.08
C LEU A 340 -14.90 1.05 19.89
N SER A 341 -14.06 0.06 20.12
CA SER A 341 -12.65 0.12 19.71
C SER A 341 -12.52 0.05 18.19
N ASN A 342 -11.41 0.55 17.65
CA ASN A 342 -11.05 0.45 16.22
C ASN A 342 -11.23 -1.00 15.69
N ALA A 343 -10.73 -1.99 16.43
CA ALA A 343 -10.86 -3.40 16.06
C ALA A 343 -12.32 -3.90 16.02
N GLU A 344 -13.16 -3.48 16.97
CA GLU A 344 -14.59 -3.81 16.99
C GLU A 344 -15.35 -3.14 15.85
N GLY A 345 -15.07 -1.86 15.57
CA GLY A 345 -15.62 -1.13 14.44
C GLY A 345 -15.28 -1.81 13.10
N ARG A 346 -14.00 -2.20 12.91
CA ARG A 346 -13.55 -2.92 11.70
C ARG A 346 -14.16 -4.31 11.58
N ASN A 347 -14.23 -5.07 12.69
CA ASN A 347 -14.93 -6.36 12.71
C ASN A 347 -16.40 -6.19 12.32
N MET A 348 -17.10 -5.18 12.85
CA MET A 348 -18.49 -4.90 12.50
C MET A 348 -18.66 -4.56 11.01
N GLY A 349 -17.78 -3.72 10.46
CA GLY A 349 -17.81 -3.34 9.04
C GLY A 349 -17.63 -4.55 8.12
N ILE A 350 -16.65 -5.42 8.39
CA ILE A 350 -16.46 -6.66 7.64
C ILE A 350 -17.64 -7.61 7.80
N ASP A 351 -18.19 -7.74 9.01
CA ASP A 351 -19.29 -8.65 9.30
C ASP A 351 -20.57 -8.32 8.51
N LEU A 352 -20.84 -7.03 8.26
CA LEU A 352 -21.97 -6.61 7.43
C LEU A 352 -21.87 -7.18 6.00
N CYS A 353 -20.68 -7.20 5.40
CA CYS A 353 -20.47 -7.84 4.09
C CYS A 353 -20.45 -9.37 4.19
N ARG A 354 -19.87 -9.92 5.26
CA ARG A 354 -19.80 -11.37 5.49
C ARG A 354 -21.20 -11.98 5.61
N GLN A 355 -22.09 -11.33 6.35
CA GLN A 355 -23.44 -11.85 6.62
C GLN A 355 -24.40 -11.67 5.44
N ASP A 356 -24.08 -10.79 4.50
CA ASP A 356 -24.89 -10.55 3.31
C ASP A 356 -24.33 -11.27 2.07
N VAL A 357 -25.09 -12.23 1.56
CA VAL A 357 -24.73 -12.99 0.35
C VAL A 357 -24.69 -12.13 -0.91
N THR A 358 -25.38 -10.99 -0.92
CA THR A 358 -25.39 -10.03 -2.03
C THR A 358 -24.17 -9.09 -2.02
N CYS A 359 -23.39 -9.05 -0.93
CA CYS A 359 -22.15 -8.29 -0.89
C CYS A 359 -21.04 -9.05 -1.65
N ASP A 360 -20.64 -8.51 -2.79
CA ASP A 360 -19.63 -9.10 -3.66
C ASP A 360 -18.22 -8.71 -3.23
N TYR A 361 -18.04 -7.45 -2.78
CA TYR A 361 -16.75 -6.92 -2.32
C TYR A 361 -16.89 -6.03 -1.09
N TYR A 362 -15.86 -6.06 -0.25
CA TYR A 362 -15.70 -5.14 0.88
C TYR A 362 -14.47 -4.27 0.66
N LEU A 363 -14.63 -2.95 0.61
CA LEU A 363 -13.53 -1.99 0.57
C LEU A 363 -13.35 -1.38 1.97
N SER A 364 -12.24 -1.67 2.64
CA SER A 364 -11.82 -0.91 3.82
C SER A 364 -11.10 0.35 3.36
N LEU A 365 -11.45 1.50 3.93
CA LEU A 365 -10.89 2.80 3.58
C LEU A 365 -10.76 3.67 4.83
N ASP A 366 -9.52 3.95 5.23
CA ASP A 366 -9.23 4.87 6.30
C ASP A 366 -9.32 6.33 5.81
N ILE A 367 -9.74 7.23 6.70
CA ILE A 367 -10.05 8.63 6.36
C ILE A 367 -8.83 9.42 5.82
N GLU A 368 -7.61 9.07 6.23
CA GLU A 368 -6.38 9.71 5.75
C GLU A 368 -5.97 9.31 4.33
N VAL A 369 -6.67 8.36 3.69
CA VAL A 369 -6.35 7.91 2.34
C VAL A 369 -6.96 8.86 1.31
N VAL A 370 -6.11 9.36 0.42
CA VAL A 370 -6.50 10.26 -0.68
C VAL A 370 -6.43 9.48 -1.98
N LEU A 371 -7.61 9.16 -2.54
CA LEU A 371 -7.75 8.51 -3.85
C LEU A 371 -8.24 9.55 -4.89
N PRO A 372 -7.34 10.28 -5.57
CA PRO A 372 -7.73 11.31 -6.52
C PRO A 372 -8.39 10.76 -7.79
N ASN A 373 -8.08 9.51 -8.17
CA ASN A 373 -8.67 8.89 -9.36
C ASN A 373 -10.07 8.31 -9.02
N PRO A 374 -11.16 8.85 -9.60
CA PRO A 374 -12.52 8.36 -9.32
C PRO A 374 -12.76 6.92 -9.80
N GLU A 375 -11.95 6.40 -10.73
CA GLU A 375 -12.05 5.02 -11.25
C GLU A 375 -11.33 3.99 -10.37
N SER A 376 -10.68 4.41 -9.27
CA SER A 376 -9.84 3.52 -8.43
C SER A 376 -10.54 2.23 -8.02
N LEU A 377 -11.81 2.32 -7.60
CA LEU A 377 -12.60 1.14 -7.20
C LEU A 377 -12.84 0.17 -8.38
N LYS A 378 -13.15 0.70 -9.57
CA LYS A 378 -13.32 -0.12 -10.78
C LYS A 378 -12.04 -0.88 -11.10
N ILE A 379 -10.90 -0.18 -11.10
CA ILE A 379 -9.58 -0.75 -11.41
C ILE A 379 -9.19 -1.86 -10.42
N LEU A 380 -9.52 -1.69 -9.13
CA LEU A 380 -9.25 -2.71 -8.12
C LEU A 380 -10.12 -3.96 -8.32
N ILE A 381 -11.42 -3.79 -8.57
CA ILE A 381 -12.34 -4.91 -8.81
C ILE A 381 -11.96 -5.68 -10.08
N GLN A 382 -11.61 -4.97 -11.16
CA GLN A 382 -11.19 -5.59 -12.42
C GLN A 382 -9.97 -6.52 -12.28
N GLN A 383 -9.10 -6.26 -11.31
CA GLN A 383 -7.92 -7.11 -11.04
C GLN A 383 -8.26 -8.44 -10.34
N ASN A 384 -9.49 -8.62 -9.83
CA ASN A 384 -10.03 -9.89 -9.35
C ASN A 384 -9.05 -10.71 -8.49
N ARG A 385 -8.59 -10.12 -7.38
CA ARG A 385 -7.73 -10.78 -6.40
C ARG A 385 -8.50 -11.01 -5.09
N PRO A 386 -8.18 -12.06 -4.31
CA PRO A 386 -8.87 -12.34 -3.04
C PRO A 386 -8.82 -11.18 -2.05
N VAL A 387 -7.63 -10.58 -1.90
CA VAL A 387 -7.36 -9.39 -1.09
C VAL A 387 -6.38 -8.50 -1.86
N LEU A 388 -6.75 -7.25 -2.14
CA LEU A 388 -5.96 -6.33 -2.95
C LEU A 388 -5.93 -4.92 -2.37
N ALA A 389 -4.74 -4.39 -2.11
CA ALA A 389 -4.53 -3.00 -1.75
C ALA A 389 -4.01 -2.21 -2.95
N PRO A 390 -4.58 -1.02 -3.28
CA PRO A 390 -3.87 -0.05 -4.10
C PRO A 390 -2.63 0.44 -3.33
N LEU A 391 -1.50 0.57 -4.02
CA LEU A 391 -0.34 1.21 -3.42
C LEU A 391 -0.64 2.70 -3.22
N VAL A 392 -0.59 3.14 -1.96
CA VAL A 392 -0.62 4.55 -1.58
C VAL A 392 0.55 4.85 -0.65
N SER A 393 1.18 6.02 -0.85
CA SER A 393 2.36 6.44 -0.11
C SER A 393 2.24 7.86 0.41
N ARG A 394 2.95 8.19 1.48
CA ARG A 394 3.08 9.59 1.93
C ARG A 394 3.85 10.39 0.88
N HIS A 395 3.40 11.62 0.61
CA HIS A 395 4.02 12.48 -0.40
C HIS A 395 5.53 12.63 -0.17
N ARG A 396 6.34 12.37 -1.22
CA ARG A 396 7.82 12.42 -1.22
C ARG A 396 8.52 11.59 -0.13
N LYS A 397 7.84 10.60 0.45
CA LYS A 397 8.40 9.68 1.44
C LYS A 397 8.29 8.24 0.94
N LEU A 398 9.10 7.34 1.49
CA LEU A 398 9.01 5.91 1.18
C LEU A 398 7.93 5.19 1.99
N TRP A 399 7.39 5.81 3.04
CA TRP A 399 6.36 5.19 3.87
C TRP A 399 5.07 4.98 3.06
N SER A 400 4.56 3.75 3.07
CA SER A 400 3.42 3.29 2.27
C SER A 400 2.55 2.31 3.05
N ASN A 401 1.36 2.00 2.53
CA ASN A 401 0.40 1.08 3.15
C ASN A 401 0.72 -0.42 3.00
N PHE A 402 1.99 -0.79 2.84
CA PHE A 402 2.38 -2.20 2.77
C PHE A 402 3.80 -2.43 3.31
N TRP A 403 4.08 -3.65 3.78
CA TRP A 403 5.45 -4.09 4.08
C TRP A 403 5.83 -5.21 3.14
N GLY A 404 7.04 -5.15 2.58
CA GLY A 404 7.54 -6.21 1.70
C GLY A 404 8.13 -7.41 2.45
N ALA A 405 8.52 -7.25 3.72
CA ALA A 405 9.09 -8.31 4.54
C ALA A 405 8.68 -8.16 6.02
N LEU A 406 8.90 -9.22 6.79
CA LEU A 406 8.76 -9.23 8.24
C LEU A 406 10.10 -9.60 8.89
N SER A 407 10.37 -9.01 10.05
CA SER A 407 11.42 -9.43 10.97
C SER A 407 11.07 -10.77 11.63
N ALA A 408 12.03 -11.37 12.35
CA ALA A 408 11.80 -12.60 13.11
C ALA A 408 10.66 -12.46 14.15
N ASP A 409 10.45 -11.25 14.68
CA ASP A 409 9.40 -10.93 15.65
C ASP A 409 8.05 -10.59 15.00
N ASN A 410 7.91 -10.79 13.68
CA ASN A 410 6.73 -10.43 12.87
C ASN A 410 6.42 -8.92 12.76
N TYR A 411 7.39 -8.05 13.06
CA TYR A 411 7.31 -6.61 12.83
C TYR A 411 7.91 -6.19 11.49
N TYR A 412 7.79 -4.91 11.15
CA TYR A 412 8.33 -4.31 9.93
C TYR A 412 9.77 -4.75 9.64
N ALA A 413 9.99 -5.22 8.41
CA ALA A 413 11.29 -5.30 7.78
C ALA A 413 11.20 -4.80 6.34
N ARG A 414 12.27 -4.18 5.85
CA ARG A 414 12.35 -3.74 4.46
C ARG A 414 12.75 -4.91 3.57
N SER A 415 11.95 -5.24 2.55
CA SER A 415 12.35 -6.18 1.49
C SER A 415 13.33 -5.54 0.52
N GLU A 416 14.08 -6.37 -0.19
CA GLU A 416 15.08 -5.92 -1.17
C GLU A 416 14.48 -5.07 -2.31
N ASP A 417 13.23 -5.33 -2.68
CA ASP A 417 12.51 -4.69 -3.78
C ASP A 417 11.56 -3.56 -3.34
N TYR A 418 11.45 -3.29 -2.03
CA TYR A 418 10.47 -2.34 -1.48
C TYR A 418 10.55 -0.96 -2.13
N VAL A 419 11.77 -0.40 -2.22
CA VAL A 419 11.99 0.94 -2.76
C VAL A 419 11.67 0.99 -4.25
N ASP A 420 11.96 -0.10 -4.98
CA ASP A 420 11.68 -0.17 -6.42
C ASP A 420 10.17 -0.24 -6.69
N ILE A 421 9.42 -0.92 -5.83
CA ILE A 421 7.95 -0.99 -5.90
C ILE A 421 7.33 0.37 -5.55
N VAL A 422 7.74 0.99 -4.43
CA VAL A 422 7.18 2.27 -3.98
C VAL A 422 7.42 3.39 -4.99
N GLN A 423 8.59 3.42 -5.63
CA GLN A 423 8.94 4.43 -6.63
C GLN A 423 8.43 4.11 -8.04
N GLY A 424 7.69 3.02 -8.23
CA GLY A 424 7.20 2.60 -9.54
C GLY A 424 8.27 2.11 -10.51
N ARG A 425 9.51 1.87 -10.06
CA ARG A 425 10.58 1.26 -10.87
C ARG A 425 10.28 -0.19 -11.24
N ARG A 426 9.53 -0.89 -10.38
CA ARG A 426 8.90 -2.18 -10.69
C ARG A 426 7.40 -2.05 -10.52
N SER A 427 6.67 -2.11 -11.62
CA SER A 427 5.19 -2.05 -11.61
C SER A 427 4.59 -3.45 -11.78
N GLY A 428 3.57 -3.77 -10.98
CA GLY A 428 2.93 -5.08 -10.95
C GLY A 428 1.91 -5.26 -9.83
N VAL A 429 1.58 -6.52 -9.57
CA VAL A 429 0.73 -6.99 -8.46
C VAL A 429 1.57 -7.93 -7.61
N TRP A 430 1.80 -7.56 -6.36
CA TRP A 430 2.83 -8.15 -5.50
C TRP A 430 2.19 -8.86 -4.32
N ASN A 431 2.49 -10.14 -4.12
CA ASN A 431 2.12 -10.85 -2.90
C ASN A 431 3.02 -10.37 -1.75
N VAL A 432 2.42 -9.76 -0.72
CA VAL A 432 3.10 -9.09 0.38
C VAL A 432 2.57 -9.55 1.74
N PRO A 433 3.41 -9.56 2.78
CA PRO A 433 3.01 -10.02 4.11
C PRO A 433 2.08 -9.05 4.85
N TYR A 434 2.03 -7.76 4.51
CA TYR A 434 1.26 -6.76 5.25
C TYR A 434 0.70 -5.70 4.31
N ILE A 435 -0.55 -5.32 4.53
CA ILE A 435 -1.26 -4.22 3.90
C ILE A 435 -2.06 -3.46 4.97
N SER A 436 -2.32 -2.17 4.77
CA SER A 436 -3.09 -1.34 5.71
C SER A 436 -3.88 -0.26 4.95
N SER A 437 -4.64 0.54 5.69
CA SER A 437 -5.26 1.82 5.28
C SER A 437 -6.32 1.75 4.18
N VAL A 438 -6.07 1.06 3.07
CA VAL A 438 -7.03 0.84 1.99
C VAL A 438 -6.81 -0.53 1.36
N TYR A 439 -7.87 -1.35 1.33
CA TYR A 439 -7.83 -2.67 0.71
C TYR A 439 -9.22 -3.19 0.38
N LEU A 440 -9.29 -3.93 -0.73
CA LEU A 440 -10.48 -4.60 -1.24
C LEU A 440 -10.41 -6.09 -0.92
N ILE A 441 -11.49 -6.65 -0.38
CA ILE A 441 -11.63 -8.07 -0.06
C ILE A 441 -12.82 -8.64 -0.84
N HIS A 442 -12.63 -9.80 -1.45
CA HIS A 442 -13.73 -10.51 -2.10
C HIS A 442 -14.72 -11.05 -1.06
N GLY A 443 -16.02 -10.76 -1.19
CA GLY A 443 -17.06 -11.17 -0.24
C GLY A 443 -17.19 -12.68 -0.07
N TYR A 444 -17.04 -13.45 -1.16
CA TYR A 444 -16.92 -14.92 -1.10
C TYR A 444 -15.84 -15.38 -0.10
N LEU A 445 -14.65 -14.74 -0.09
CA LEU A 445 -13.57 -15.11 0.82
C LEU A 445 -13.97 -14.93 2.29
N LEU A 446 -14.67 -13.83 2.60
CA LEU A 446 -15.20 -13.56 3.94
C LEU A 446 -16.17 -14.65 4.42
N ARG A 447 -16.99 -15.18 3.51
CA ARG A 447 -18.00 -16.21 3.83
C ARG A 447 -17.43 -17.63 3.89
N SER A 448 -16.44 -17.94 3.06
CA SER A 448 -15.96 -19.30 2.84
C SER A 448 -14.68 -19.63 3.62
N HIS A 449 -13.70 -18.72 3.67
CA HIS A 449 -12.37 -19.01 4.23
C HIS A 449 -12.04 -18.16 5.46
N LEU A 450 -12.77 -17.06 5.68
CA LEU A 450 -12.59 -16.13 6.81
C LEU A 450 -13.90 -15.99 7.60
N SER A 451 -14.55 -17.10 7.96
CA SER A 451 -15.84 -17.10 8.68
C SER A 451 -15.74 -16.69 10.15
N GLU A 452 -14.52 -16.60 10.71
CA GLU A 452 -14.27 -16.16 12.07
C GLU A 452 -14.66 -14.69 12.26
N LYS A 453 -15.41 -14.39 13.33
CA LYS A 453 -15.93 -13.05 13.58
C LYS A 453 -14.83 -12.03 13.85
N ASP A 454 -13.78 -12.43 14.57
CA ASP A 454 -12.70 -11.54 14.98
C ASP A 454 -11.47 -11.70 14.08
N LEU A 455 -11.27 -10.73 13.20
CA LEU A 455 -10.09 -10.63 12.34
C LEU A 455 -9.08 -9.59 12.82
N PHE A 456 -9.46 -8.65 13.69
CA PHE A 456 -8.63 -7.49 14.03
C PHE A 456 -7.97 -7.56 15.42
N HIS A 457 -8.12 -8.67 16.15
CA HIS A 457 -7.33 -8.94 17.35
C HIS A 457 -6.36 -10.11 17.18
N ALA A 458 -5.11 -9.92 17.64
CA ALA A 458 -4.11 -10.98 17.74
C ALA A 458 -3.05 -10.62 18.80
N GLY A 459 -3.23 -11.08 20.04
CA GLY A 459 -2.27 -10.85 21.11
C GLY A 459 -2.12 -9.36 21.45
N ARG A 460 -0.91 -8.79 21.24
CA ARG A 460 -0.60 -7.37 21.45
C ARG A 460 -0.33 -6.60 20.15
N LEU A 461 -0.64 -7.21 19.01
CA LEU A 461 -0.48 -6.56 17.71
C LEU A 461 -1.50 -5.43 17.57
N ASP A 462 -1.15 -4.37 16.83
CA ASP A 462 -2.14 -3.38 16.39
C ASP A 462 -3.14 -4.00 15.41
N VAL A 463 -4.20 -3.24 15.12
CA VAL A 463 -5.37 -3.72 14.35
C VAL A 463 -4.99 -4.22 12.95
N ASP A 464 -4.10 -3.52 12.25
CA ASP A 464 -3.70 -3.87 10.87
C ASP A 464 -2.72 -5.05 10.89
N MET A 465 -1.78 -5.06 11.84
CA MET A 465 -0.88 -6.20 12.05
C MET A 465 -1.66 -7.46 12.41
N ALA A 466 -2.67 -7.34 13.28
CA ALA A 466 -3.54 -8.44 13.67
C ALA A 466 -4.34 -8.98 12.48
N PHE A 467 -4.96 -8.10 11.70
CA PHE A 467 -5.65 -8.46 10.45
C PHE A 467 -4.74 -9.26 9.51
N CYS A 468 -3.58 -8.69 9.17
CA CYS A 468 -2.64 -9.35 8.26
C CYS A 468 -2.12 -10.67 8.86
N TYR A 469 -1.82 -10.71 10.16
CA TYR A 469 -1.38 -11.92 10.86
C TYR A 469 -2.44 -13.01 10.80
N ASN A 470 -3.71 -12.66 11.03
CA ASN A 470 -4.83 -13.59 11.03
C ASN A 470 -5.09 -14.16 9.63
N LEU A 471 -4.95 -13.35 8.57
CA LEU A 471 -5.02 -13.80 7.18
C LEU A 471 -3.89 -14.77 6.81
N ARG A 472 -2.64 -14.46 7.20
CA ARG A 472 -1.46 -15.32 6.92
C ARG A 472 -1.51 -16.64 7.66
N ASN A 473 -2.08 -16.66 8.87
CA ASN A 473 -2.03 -17.82 9.75
C ASN A 473 -3.31 -18.65 9.78
N LYS A 474 -4.45 -18.13 9.30
CA LYS A 474 -5.80 -18.71 9.49
C LYS A 474 -6.00 -19.13 10.95
N VAL A 475 -6.41 -18.17 11.78
CA VAL A 475 -6.65 -18.43 13.21
C VAL A 475 -7.82 -19.40 13.40
N ARG A 476 -7.53 -20.59 13.94
CA ARG A 476 -8.48 -21.38 14.73
C ARG A 476 -8.59 -20.71 16.10
N TRP A 477 -9.70 -20.05 16.40
CA TRP A 477 -10.07 -19.80 17.80
C TRP A 477 -10.74 -21.06 18.36
N LYS A 478 -10.57 -21.28 19.67
CA LYS A 478 -10.69 -22.54 20.44
C LYS A 478 -11.93 -23.44 20.24
N ASN A 479 -12.94 -23.09 19.44
CA ASN A 479 -14.26 -23.71 19.50
C ASN A 479 -14.70 -24.55 18.28
N ASN A 480 -13.88 -24.71 17.22
CA ASN A 480 -14.24 -25.66 16.14
C ASN A 480 -13.06 -26.56 15.72
N PRO A 481 -13.03 -27.85 16.11
CA PRO A 481 -11.90 -28.74 15.85
C PRO A 481 -11.78 -29.28 14.42
N THR A 482 -12.78 -29.06 13.57
CA THR A 482 -13.02 -29.86 12.36
C THR A 482 -12.54 -29.22 11.05
N ILE A 483 -11.99 -28.00 11.06
CA ILE A 483 -11.46 -27.36 9.85
C ILE A 483 -9.93 -27.24 9.98
N ASN A 484 -9.21 -28.25 9.50
CA ASN A 484 -7.75 -28.34 9.49
C ASN A 484 -7.13 -27.71 8.24
N ASN A 485 -7.62 -26.53 7.85
CA ASN A 485 -7.22 -25.93 6.60
C ASN A 485 -6.06 -24.96 6.81
N ASN A 486 -4.84 -25.52 6.79
CA ASN A 486 -3.61 -24.90 7.31
C ASN A 486 -2.94 -23.86 6.39
N GLN A 487 -3.57 -23.35 5.33
CA GLN A 487 -2.94 -22.39 4.40
C GLN A 487 -3.41 -20.95 4.62
N GLY A 488 -2.44 -20.03 4.65
CA GLY A 488 -2.72 -18.59 4.73
C GLY A 488 -3.27 -18.05 3.42
N ILE A 489 -4.05 -16.97 3.51
CA ILE A 489 -4.56 -16.24 2.35
C ILE A 489 -3.49 -15.26 1.85
N PHE A 490 -3.27 -15.19 0.53
CA PHE A 490 -2.35 -14.20 -0.03
C PHE A 490 -2.96 -12.81 -0.01
N MET A 491 -2.15 -11.83 0.34
CA MET A 491 -2.50 -10.41 0.30
C MET A 491 -1.67 -9.77 -0.80
N TYR A 492 -2.31 -8.97 -1.64
CA TYR A 492 -1.66 -8.34 -2.78
C TYR A 492 -1.65 -6.82 -2.65
N VAL A 493 -0.58 -6.19 -3.13
CA VAL A 493 -0.53 -4.75 -3.39
C VAL A 493 -0.33 -4.51 -4.89
N THR A 494 -1.05 -3.56 -5.48
CA THR A 494 -0.92 -3.19 -6.89
C THR A 494 -0.39 -1.77 -7.05
N ASN A 495 0.64 -1.61 -7.87
CA ASN A 495 1.19 -0.32 -8.26
C ASN A 495 1.22 -0.17 -9.80
N ARG A 496 0.24 -0.78 -10.47
CA ARG A 496 0.04 -0.65 -11.93
C ARG A 496 -0.50 0.72 -12.32
N HIS A 497 -1.15 1.39 -11.39
CA HIS A 497 -1.68 2.75 -11.55
C HIS A 497 -1.23 3.59 -10.36
N GLU A 498 -1.18 4.90 -10.56
CA GLU A 498 -1.06 5.87 -9.47
C GLU A 498 -2.44 6.02 -8.83
N PHE A 499 -2.64 5.36 -7.68
CA PHE A 499 -3.92 5.37 -6.99
C PHE A 499 -4.11 6.56 -6.07
N GLY A 500 -3.02 7.05 -5.46
CA GLY A 500 -3.10 8.16 -4.53
C GLY A 500 -2.03 8.16 -3.45
N ARG A 501 -2.37 8.79 -2.33
CA ARG A 501 -1.44 9.10 -1.23
C ARG A 501 -2.11 8.93 0.13
N ILE A 502 -1.29 9.00 1.18
CA ILE A 502 -1.76 8.97 2.58
C ILE A 502 -1.36 10.27 3.26
N LEU A 503 -2.32 10.91 3.93
CA LEU A 503 -2.09 12.14 4.69
C LEU A 503 -1.23 11.86 5.93
N SER A 504 -0.46 12.87 6.32
CA SER A 504 0.14 12.95 7.65
C SER A 504 -0.91 13.48 8.62
N THR A 505 -1.31 12.66 9.60
CA THR A 505 -2.12 13.10 10.75
C THR A 505 -1.25 13.53 11.93
N THR A 506 0.08 13.54 11.74
CA THR A 506 1.03 13.88 12.80
C THR A 506 0.86 15.36 13.17
N ASN A 507 0.69 15.64 14.46
CA ASN A 507 0.49 16.99 15.00
C ASN A 507 -0.73 17.73 14.44
N TYR A 508 -1.73 17.04 13.88
CA TYR A 508 -2.98 17.69 13.48
C TYR A 508 -3.69 18.28 14.71
N GLN A 509 -4.01 19.56 14.65
CA GLN A 509 -4.68 20.30 15.73
C GLN A 509 -6.13 20.57 15.33
N THR A 510 -7.02 20.63 16.32
CA THR A 510 -8.45 20.89 16.14
C THR A 510 -8.90 22.16 16.88
N SER A 511 -7.94 23.06 17.18
CA SER A 511 -8.14 24.28 17.97
C SER A 511 -8.55 25.51 17.15
N HIS A 512 -8.48 25.43 15.83
CA HIS A 512 -8.82 26.51 14.91
C HIS A 512 -10.20 26.28 14.27
N LEU A 513 -10.81 27.35 13.76
CA LEU A 513 -12.05 27.23 12.99
C LEU A 513 -11.78 26.47 11.68
N HIS A 514 -10.68 26.81 11.00
CA HIS A 514 -10.21 26.17 9.78
C HIS A 514 -8.82 25.53 9.97
N ASN A 515 -8.79 24.37 10.62
CA ASN A 515 -7.55 23.66 10.97
C ASN A 515 -6.65 23.31 9.75
N ASP A 516 -7.26 23.10 8.58
CA ASP A 516 -6.54 22.78 7.35
C ASP A 516 -5.59 23.90 6.89
N LEU A 517 -5.85 25.17 7.27
CA LEU A 517 -4.94 26.29 6.95
C LEU A 517 -3.52 26.02 7.44
N TRP A 518 -3.35 25.35 8.58
CA TRP A 518 -2.06 25.04 9.19
C TRP A 518 -1.35 23.80 8.60
N GLN A 519 -1.90 23.18 7.55
CA GLN A 519 -1.39 21.91 7.02
C GLN A 519 -0.32 22.04 5.93
N ILE A 520 0.13 23.27 5.60
CA ILE A 520 1.12 23.52 4.52
C ILE A 520 2.44 22.76 4.71
N PHE A 521 2.84 22.44 5.94
CA PHE A 521 4.07 21.70 6.21
C PHE A 521 3.91 20.19 6.14
N GLU A 522 2.86 19.66 6.76
CA GLU A 522 2.66 18.21 6.91
C GLU A 522 2.07 17.59 5.64
N ASN A 523 1.18 18.31 4.96
CA ASN A 523 0.42 17.87 3.80
C ASN A 523 0.44 18.93 2.68
N PRO A 524 1.62 19.31 2.16
CA PRO A 524 1.76 20.43 1.22
C PRO A 524 0.97 20.26 -0.07
N GLN A 525 0.89 19.02 -0.59
CA GLN A 525 0.16 18.76 -1.84
C GLN A 525 -1.35 18.98 -1.68
N ASP A 526 -1.94 18.43 -0.61
CA ASP A 526 -3.37 18.58 -0.30
C ASP A 526 -3.72 20.02 0.05
N TRP A 527 -2.81 20.70 0.77
CA TRP A 527 -2.93 22.13 1.05
C TRP A 527 -2.91 22.97 -0.22
N GLU A 528 -2.00 22.67 -1.16
CA GLU A 528 -1.94 23.34 -2.47
C GLU A 528 -3.23 23.11 -3.27
N GLU A 529 -3.70 21.86 -3.36
CA GLU A 529 -4.94 21.51 -4.07
C GLU A 529 -6.18 22.25 -3.50
N LYS A 530 -6.24 22.47 -2.18
CA LYS A 530 -7.34 23.19 -1.51
C LYS A 530 -7.21 24.71 -1.61
N TYR A 531 -6.03 25.26 -1.35
CA TYR A 531 -5.86 26.68 -1.03
C TYR A 531 -5.18 27.50 -2.11
N ILE A 532 -4.43 26.88 -3.02
CA ILE A 532 -3.80 27.60 -4.12
C ILE A 532 -4.72 27.65 -5.32
N HIS A 533 -4.74 28.79 -5.99
CA HIS A 533 -5.58 29.00 -7.17
C HIS A 533 -5.19 27.99 -8.27
N THR A 534 -6.18 27.32 -8.88
CA THR A 534 -5.97 26.28 -9.90
C THR A 534 -5.06 26.72 -11.07
N ASN A 535 -5.17 27.99 -11.48
CA ASN A 535 -4.31 28.59 -12.51
C ASN A 535 -2.89 28.99 -12.06
N TRP A 536 -2.52 28.88 -10.78
CA TRP A 536 -1.20 29.29 -10.26
C TRP A 536 -0.04 28.63 -11.01
N SER A 537 -0.11 27.31 -11.23
CA SER A 537 0.89 26.57 -12.02
C SER A 537 1.07 27.15 -13.44
N SER A 538 -0.01 27.70 -14.03
CA SER A 538 0.05 28.37 -15.33
C SER A 538 0.66 29.77 -15.24
N VAL A 539 0.48 30.52 -14.15
CA VAL A 539 1.16 31.80 -13.92
C VAL A 539 2.67 31.60 -13.98
N VAL A 540 3.18 30.61 -13.25
CA VAL A 540 4.62 30.34 -13.13
C VAL A 540 5.25 29.83 -14.43
N LYS A 541 4.51 29.04 -15.22
CA LYS A 541 5.00 28.40 -16.47
C LYS A 541 4.75 29.24 -17.72
N LYS A 542 3.57 29.83 -17.85
CA LYS A 542 3.09 30.52 -19.06
C LYS A 542 3.18 32.06 -18.95
N LYS A 543 3.66 32.58 -17.81
CA LYS A 543 3.75 34.03 -17.53
C LYS A 543 2.41 34.74 -17.72
N ILE A 544 1.33 34.17 -17.20
CA ILE A 544 0.03 34.84 -17.13
C ILE A 544 0.09 35.86 -15.98
N LEU A 545 0.84 36.94 -16.22
CA LEU A 545 1.06 38.05 -15.30
C LEU A 545 0.48 39.29 -15.97
N GLU A 546 -0.45 39.93 -15.29
CA GLU A 546 -0.96 41.23 -15.73
C GLU A 546 -0.14 42.34 -15.07
N GLU A 547 0.06 43.45 -15.78
CA GLU A 547 0.73 44.63 -15.26
C GLU A 547 -0.22 45.83 -15.35
N PRO A 548 -1.20 45.95 -14.43
CA PRO A 548 -2.20 47.03 -14.49
C PRO A 548 -1.62 48.44 -14.34
N CYS A 549 -0.47 48.57 -13.66
CA CYS A 549 0.28 49.82 -13.51
C CYS A 549 1.78 49.53 -13.68
N PRO A 550 2.63 50.51 -14.04
CA PRO A 550 4.06 50.29 -14.19
C PRO A 550 4.70 49.66 -12.95
N ASP A 551 5.39 48.53 -13.12
CA ASP A 551 6.03 47.73 -12.06
C ASP A 551 5.05 47.24 -10.95
N VAL A 552 3.76 47.13 -11.30
CA VAL A 552 2.72 46.58 -10.43
C VAL A 552 2.16 45.33 -11.11
N TYR A 553 2.49 44.17 -10.57
CA TYR A 553 2.11 42.88 -11.15
C TYR A 553 0.86 42.32 -10.47
N TRP A 554 -0.01 41.68 -11.25
CA TRP A 554 -1.29 41.16 -10.79
C TRP A 554 -1.50 39.73 -11.27
N PHE A 555 -1.73 38.79 -10.34
CA PHE A 555 -1.82 37.36 -10.63
C PHE A 555 -2.72 36.61 -9.64
N PRO A 556 -3.34 35.49 -10.06
CA PRO A 556 -4.09 34.62 -9.15
C PRO A 556 -3.14 33.85 -8.24
N ILE A 557 -3.45 33.74 -6.95
CA ILE A 557 -2.64 32.99 -5.98
C ILE A 557 -3.46 32.08 -5.07
N PHE A 558 -4.57 32.57 -4.53
CA PHE A 558 -5.41 31.82 -3.60
C PHE A 558 -6.71 31.35 -4.27
N SER A 559 -7.19 30.18 -3.86
CA SER A 559 -8.54 29.73 -4.18
C SER A 559 -9.57 30.60 -3.46
N GLU A 560 -10.82 30.58 -3.91
CA GLU A 560 -11.88 31.28 -3.18
C GLU A 560 -12.04 30.75 -1.76
N ARG A 561 -11.88 29.43 -1.56
CA ARG A 561 -11.93 28.77 -0.26
C ARG A 561 -10.84 29.26 0.68
N ALA A 562 -9.60 29.42 0.21
CA ALA A 562 -8.52 30.00 1.02
C ALA A 562 -8.90 31.39 1.52
N CYS A 563 -9.49 32.20 0.64
CA CYS A 563 -9.86 33.55 1.01
C CYS A 563 -10.97 33.56 2.07
N ASP A 564 -11.98 32.71 1.92
CA ASP A 564 -13.08 32.58 2.88
C ASP A 564 -12.59 32.06 4.23
N ASP A 565 -11.79 30.98 4.24
CA ASP A 565 -11.24 30.41 5.48
C ASP A 565 -10.37 31.43 6.24
N ILE A 566 -9.55 32.20 5.54
CA ILE A 566 -8.73 33.26 6.17
C ILE A 566 -9.63 34.35 6.78
N VAL A 567 -10.66 34.80 6.06
CA VAL A 567 -11.57 35.85 6.58
C VAL A 567 -12.36 35.33 7.78
N GLU A 568 -12.91 34.11 7.69
CA GLU A 568 -13.68 33.48 8.76
C GLU A 568 -12.82 33.27 10.02
N GLU A 569 -11.56 32.84 9.88
CA GLU A 569 -10.63 32.68 11.00
C GLU A 569 -10.28 34.03 11.67
N MET A 570 -10.06 35.09 10.88
CA MET A 570 -9.77 36.43 11.40
C MET A 570 -10.97 37.02 12.14
N GLU A 571 -12.18 36.88 11.59
CA GLU A 571 -13.40 37.30 12.27
C GLU A 571 -13.71 36.46 13.51
N HIS A 572 -13.39 35.15 13.50
CA HIS A 572 -13.50 34.29 14.67
C HIS A 572 -12.56 34.72 15.81
N PHE A 573 -11.32 35.13 15.48
CA PHE A 573 -10.41 35.69 16.47
C PHE A 573 -10.93 37.03 17.03
N GLY A 574 -11.45 37.91 16.16
CA GLY A 574 -12.25 39.07 16.52
C GLY A 574 -11.51 40.24 17.20
N GLN A 575 -10.23 40.10 17.56
CA GLN A 575 -9.44 41.15 18.23
C GLN A 575 -8.77 42.11 17.22
N TRP A 576 -9.60 42.75 16.40
CA TRP A 576 -9.20 43.77 15.44
C TRP A 576 -8.54 44.98 16.12
N SER A 577 -7.57 45.61 15.44
CA SER A 577 -6.94 46.84 15.93
C SER A 577 -7.95 48.00 16.03
N SER A 578 -7.56 49.05 16.75
CA SER A 578 -8.34 50.29 16.83
C SER A 578 -8.15 51.24 15.63
N GLY A 579 -7.20 50.96 14.73
CA GLY A 579 -6.80 51.88 13.65
C GLY A 579 -6.07 53.14 14.14
N GLY A 580 -5.56 53.13 15.37
CA GLY A 580 -4.80 54.24 15.96
C GLY A 580 -3.28 54.06 15.87
N ASN A 581 -2.51 55.15 15.90
CA ASN A 581 -1.04 55.11 15.76
C ASN A 581 -0.30 54.40 16.90
N ARG A 582 -0.97 53.98 17.98
CA ARG A 582 -0.35 53.26 19.10
C ARG A 582 -0.97 51.88 19.18
N ASP A 583 -0.13 50.87 19.01
CA ASP A 583 -0.55 49.49 19.06
C ASP A 583 0.47 48.66 19.86
N ALA A 584 0.04 48.14 21.01
CA ALA A 584 0.89 47.34 21.88
C ALA A 584 1.20 45.94 21.31
N ARG A 585 0.52 45.54 20.23
CA ARG A 585 0.66 44.24 19.56
C ARG A 585 1.86 44.21 18.60
N ILE A 586 2.40 45.38 18.21
CA ILE A 586 3.54 45.51 17.32
C ILE A 586 4.84 45.89 18.07
N GLN A 587 5.98 45.41 17.57
CA GLN A 587 7.28 45.71 18.16
C GLN A 587 7.61 47.20 17.99
N GLY A 588 7.68 47.92 19.11
CA GLY A 588 7.92 49.38 19.14
C GLY A 588 6.69 50.23 19.45
N GLY A 589 5.48 49.65 19.48
CA GLY A 589 4.29 50.29 20.05
C GLY A 589 3.67 51.43 19.23
N TYR A 590 4.22 51.74 18.05
CA TYR A 590 3.80 52.88 17.24
C TYR A 590 3.77 52.54 15.74
N GLU A 591 2.63 52.81 15.11
CA GLU A 591 2.42 52.59 13.68
C GLU A 591 2.29 53.92 12.96
N ASN A 592 3.12 54.14 11.94
CA ASN A 592 3.13 55.39 11.21
C ASN A 592 1.87 55.60 10.37
N VAL A 593 1.23 54.51 9.93
CA VAL A 593 0.05 54.54 9.06
C VAL A 593 -0.87 53.40 9.51
N PRO A 594 -1.68 53.60 10.56
CA PRO A 594 -2.40 52.51 11.18
C PRO A 594 -3.56 52.00 10.33
N THR A 595 -3.79 50.70 10.41
CA THR A 595 -4.94 50.02 9.82
C THR A 595 -5.74 49.26 10.88
N ILE A 596 -7.04 49.02 10.64
CA ILE A 596 -7.83 48.05 11.42
C ILE A 596 -7.49 46.66 10.92
N ASP A 597 -6.70 45.93 11.72
CA ASP A 597 -6.07 44.70 11.28
C ASP A 597 -5.87 43.65 12.40
N ILE A 598 -5.53 42.45 11.93
CA ILE A 598 -5.04 41.32 12.72
C ILE A 598 -3.78 40.78 12.05
N HIS A 599 -2.70 40.64 12.82
CA HIS A 599 -1.43 40.11 12.34
C HIS A 599 -1.41 38.58 12.38
N MET A 600 -0.70 37.97 11.43
CA MET A 600 -0.61 36.50 11.34
C MET A 600 -0.05 35.85 12.61
N ASN A 601 0.86 36.51 13.33
CA ASN A 601 1.41 35.99 14.58
C ASN A 601 0.38 35.93 15.73
N GLN A 602 -0.64 36.79 15.73
CA GLN A 602 -1.67 36.83 16.78
C GLN A 602 -2.55 35.58 16.76
N ILE A 603 -2.74 35.01 15.57
CA ILE A 603 -3.46 33.75 15.37
C ILE A 603 -2.50 32.55 15.24
N GLY A 604 -1.20 32.75 15.42
CA GLY A 604 -0.19 31.68 15.30
C GLY A 604 -0.01 31.14 13.88
N PHE A 605 -0.25 31.95 12.84
CA PHE A 605 -0.14 31.59 11.42
C PHE A 605 1.12 32.11 10.73
N GLU A 606 2.06 32.70 11.49
CA GLU A 606 3.27 33.34 10.97
C GLU A 606 4.19 32.37 10.20
N LYS A 607 4.36 31.15 10.71
CA LYS A 607 5.27 30.16 10.10
C LYS A 607 4.71 29.62 8.80
N GLU A 608 3.42 29.34 8.79
CA GLU A 608 2.64 28.88 7.64
C GLU A 608 2.63 29.96 6.56
N TRP A 609 2.43 31.22 6.94
CA TRP A 609 2.54 32.35 6.04
C TRP A 609 3.95 32.51 5.46
N GLN A 610 4.99 32.39 6.30
CA GLN A 610 6.39 32.42 5.85
C GLN A 610 6.69 31.33 4.82
N LYS A 611 6.16 30.12 5.04
CA LYS A 611 6.28 28.99 4.12
C LYS A 611 5.58 29.27 2.79
N PHE A 612 4.36 29.81 2.84
CA PHE A 612 3.62 30.23 1.66
C PHE A 612 4.41 31.28 0.85
N LEU A 613 4.94 32.32 1.50
CA LEU A 613 5.74 33.34 0.82
C LEU A 613 6.99 32.74 0.15
N GLN A 614 7.68 31.82 0.83
CA GLN A 614 8.88 31.17 0.29
C GLN A 614 8.60 30.25 -0.90
N GLU A 615 7.54 29.45 -0.84
CA GLU A 615 7.26 28.48 -1.91
C GLU A 615 6.64 29.12 -3.14
N TYR A 616 5.69 30.04 -2.93
CA TYR A 616 4.87 30.57 -4.00
C TYR A 616 5.34 31.96 -4.44
N VAL A 617 5.53 32.88 -3.51
CA VAL A 617 5.77 34.30 -3.84
C VAL A 617 7.22 34.54 -4.24
N ALA A 618 8.20 34.03 -3.49
CA ALA A 618 9.63 34.23 -3.76
C ALA A 618 10.02 33.83 -5.19
N THR A 619 9.65 32.60 -5.59
CA THR A 619 9.93 32.06 -6.92
C THR A 619 9.35 32.92 -8.04
N LEU A 620 8.18 33.53 -7.81
CA LEU A 620 7.56 34.41 -8.78
C LEU A 620 8.25 35.79 -8.82
N THR A 621 8.55 36.37 -7.66
CA THR A 621 9.24 37.66 -7.55
C THR A 621 10.60 37.66 -8.25
N GLU A 622 11.41 36.62 -8.06
CA GLU A 622 12.72 36.49 -8.72
C GLU A 622 12.61 36.38 -10.26
N LYS A 623 11.50 35.83 -10.76
CA LYS A 623 11.22 35.77 -12.20
C LYS A 623 10.74 37.10 -12.77
N ILE A 624 9.98 37.85 -11.98
CA ILE A 624 9.44 39.15 -12.35
C ILE A 624 10.53 40.22 -12.34
N TYR A 625 11.45 40.17 -11.36
CA TYR A 625 12.56 41.09 -11.21
C TYR A 625 13.91 40.36 -11.39
N PRO A 626 14.35 40.08 -12.62
CA PRO A 626 15.63 39.44 -12.87
C PRO A 626 16.78 40.17 -12.19
N GLY A 627 17.56 39.43 -11.39
CA GLY A 627 18.68 39.98 -10.61
C GLY A 627 18.34 40.30 -9.15
N TYR A 628 17.05 40.28 -8.79
CA TYR A 628 16.61 40.26 -7.40
C TYR A 628 16.50 38.82 -6.89
N TYR A 629 16.97 38.59 -5.67
CA TYR A 629 16.92 37.29 -4.99
C TYR A 629 16.35 37.49 -3.60
N THR A 630 15.42 36.64 -3.19
CA THR A 630 14.67 36.83 -1.94
C THR A 630 14.52 35.54 -1.14
N LYS A 631 14.61 35.68 0.19
CA LYS A 631 14.21 34.62 1.13
C LYS A 631 12.77 34.79 1.62
N ALA A 632 12.08 35.79 1.07
CA ALA A 632 10.76 36.26 1.42
C ALA A 632 10.56 36.47 2.92
N LEU A 633 11.54 37.09 3.58
CA LEU A 633 11.42 37.41 5.01
C LEU A 633 10.42 38.55 5.18
N PHE A 634 9.62 38.54 6.23
CA PHE A 634 8.71 39.63 6.53
C PHE A 634 8.78 39.99 8.02
N ASP A 635 8.60 41.27 8.31
CA ASP A 635 8.37 41.74 9.68
C ASP A 635 6.88 41.89 9.96
N LEU A 636 6.08 42.18 8.93
CA LEU A 636 4.66 42.47 9.03
C LEU A 636 3.86 41.71 7.96
N ALA A 637 2.94 40.86 8.41
CA ALA A 637 1.90 40.25 7.60
C ALA A 637 0.59 40.28 8.39
N PHE A 638 -0.45 40.84 7.79
CA PHE A 638 -1.70 41.13 8.47
C PHE A 638 -2.87 41.19 7.50
N VAL A 639 -4.07 40.92 8.02
CA VAL A 639 -5.32 41.10 7.30
C VAL A 639 -5.93 42.43 7.72
N VAL A 640 -6.25 43.27 6.73
CA VAL A 640 -6.90 44.57 6.94
C VAL A 640 -8.37 44.47 6.62
N ARG A 641 -9.20 45.12 7.44
CA ARG A 641 -10.63 45.29 7.21
C ARG A 641 -10.97 46.76 6.97
N TYR A 642 -11.54 47.08 5.81
CA TYR A 642 -12.07 48.41 5.51
C TYR A 642 -13.60 48.41 5.52
N ARG A 643 -14.18 49.34 6.30
CA ARG A 643 -15.63 49.57 6.38
C ARG A 643 -15.98 51.06 6.37
N PRO A 644 -17.12 51.47 5.79
CA PRO A 644 -17.59 52.86 5.78
C PRO A 644 -17.72 53.50 7.17
N ASP A 645 -18.13 52.71 8.16
CA ASP A 645 -18.41 53.09 9.54
C ASP A 645 -17.19 52.99 10.47
N GLU A 646 -16.07 52.44 9.99
CA GLU A 646 -14.81 52.34 10.73
C GLU A 646 -13.70 53.10 10.00
N GLN A 647 -12.76 52.38 9.39
CA GLN A 647 -11.71 52.92 8.54
C GLN A 647 -12.03 52.57 7.08
N PRO A 648 -12.53 53.51 6.25
CA PRO A 648 -12.91 53.19 4.88
C PRO A 648 -11.74 53.30 3.88
N SER A 649 -10.65 53.98 4.25
CA SER A 649 -9.56 54.32 3.33
C SER A 649 -8.21 54.34 4.05
N LEU A 650 -7.14 54.36 3.27
CA LEU A 650 -5.78 54.50 3.79
C LEU A 650 -5.07 55.64 3.09
N ARG A 651 -4.56 56.60 3.87
CA ARG A 651 -3.89 57.80 3.36
C ARG A 651 -2.65 57.45 2.52
N PRO A 652 -2.20 58.34 1.63
CA PRO A 652 -0.96 58.17 0.87
C PRO A 652 0.26 57.81 1.73
N HIS A 653 0.96 56.72 1.40
CA HIS A 653 2.14 56.25 2.14
C HIS A 653 3.11 55.42 1.28
N HIS A 654 4.25 55.08 1.89
CA HIS A 654 5.16 54.03 1.44
C HIS A 654 5.14 52.90 2.45
N ASP A 655 5.40 51.69 1.97
CA ASP A 655 5.52 50.52 2.83
C ASP A 655 6.94 50.37 3.34
N ALA A 656 7.07 49.81 4.53
CA ALA A 656 8.37 49.47 5.10
C ALA A 656 8.87 48.12 4.54
N SER A 657 8.93 47.98 3.21
CA SER A 657 9.30 46.76 2.49
C SER A 657 10.16 47.05 1.26
N THR A 658 10.92 46.05 0.80
CA THR A 658 11.47 46.10 -0.56
C THR A 658 10.34 45.91 -1.58
N PHE A 659 9.48 44.92 -1.36
CA PHE A 659 8.25 44.74 -2.12
C PHE A 659 7.08 44.36 -1.20
N THR A 660 5.88 44.75 -1.62
CA THR A 660 4.63 44.47 -0.90
C THR A 660 3.79 43.50 -1.71
N LEU A 661 3.24 42.53 -1.00
CA LEU A 661 2.20 41.64 -1.51
C LEU A 661 0.85 42.06 -0.93
N ASN A 662 -0.15 42.28 -1.79
CA ASN A 662 -1.51 42.65 -1.41
C ASN A 662 -2.51 41.72 -2.07
N ILE A 663 -3.20 40.89 -1.31
CA ILE A 663 -4.14 39.87 -1.82
C ILE A 663 -5.56 40.26 -1.45
N ALA A 664 -6.45 40.30 -2.44
CA ALA A 664 -7.87 40.52 -2.19
C ALA A 664 -8.55 39.24 -1.68
N LEU A 665 -9.22 39.33 -0.54
CA LEU A 665 -9.88 38.18 0.10
C LEU A 665 -11.38 38.09 -0.19
N ASN A 666 -12.00 39.16 -0.69
CA ASN A 666 -13.39 39.15 -1.09
C ASN A 666 -13.65 40.03 -2.32
N SER A 667 -14.87 39.99 -2.85
CA SER A 667 -15.20 40.46 -4.19
C SER A 667 -15.84 41.84 -4.18
N VAL A 668 -15.30 42.74 -5.03
CA VAL A 668 -15.96 44.01 -5.33
C VAL A 668 -17.31 43.77 -6.01
N GLY A 669 -18.32 44.57 -5.66
CA GLY A 669 -19.69 44.49 -6.17
C GLY A 669 -20.59 43.53 -5.38
N ASN A 670 -20.03 42.42 -4.87
CA ASN A 670 -20.77 41.45 -4.06
C ASN A 670 -20.65 41.76 -2.56
N ASP A 671 -19.42 41.89 -2.06
CA ASP A 671 -19.15 42.02 -0.63
C ASP A 671 -18.91 43.48 -0.20
N TYR A 672 -18.44 44.32 -1.12
CA TYR A 672 -18.21 45.74 -0.91
C TYR A 672 -18.31 46.57 -2.21
N GLN A 673 -18.45 47.89 -2.07
CA GLN A 673 -18.41 48.85 -3.17
C GLN A 673 -17.33 49.90 -2.93
N GLY A 674 -16.77 50.45 -4.01
CA GLY A 674 -15.60 51.34 -3.94
C GLY A 674 -14.32 50.56 -3.64
N GLY A 675 -13.33 51.21 -3.05
CA GLY A 675 -12.05 50.59 -2.75
C GLY A 675 -11.08 50.56 -3.93
N GLY A 676 -10.06 49.72 -3.80
CA GLY A 676 -8.92 49.63 -4.71
C GLY A 676 -7.63 50.19 -4.11
N CYS A 677 -6.61 50.30 -4.95
CA CYS A 677 -5.32 50.91 -4.64
C CYS A 677 -4.94 51.88 -5.76
N ARG A 678 -4.50 53.09 -5.41
CA ARG A 678 -4.04 54.09 -6.38
C ARG A 678 -2.56 54.38 -6.16
N PHE A 679 -1.77 54.20 -7.22
CA PHE A 679 -0.37 54.56 -7.27
C PHE A 679 -0.22 55.99 -7.81
N ILE A 680 0.02 56.92 -6.89
CA ILE A 680 -0.12 58.37 -7.11
C ILE A 680 0.83 58.87 -8.18
N ARG A 681 2.09 58.41 -8.13
CA ARG A 681 3.15 58.83 -9.07
C ARG A 681 2.81 58.51 -10.52
N TYR A 682 2.08 57.43 -10.77
CA TYR A 682 1.70 56.98 -12.10
C TYR A 682 0.28 57.39 -12.49
N ASN A 683 -0.46 58.02 -11.58
CA ASN A 683 -1.90 58.27 -11.71
C ASN A 683 -2.67 57.01 -12.19
N CYS A 684 -2.30 55.86 -11.64
CA CYS A 684 -2.83 54.55 -12.03
C CYS A 684 -3.51 53.89 -10.83
N SER A 685 -4.64 53.23 -11.08
CA SER A 685 -5.45 52.62 -10.02
C SER A 685 -5.88 51.21 -10.38
N VAL A 686 -5.84 50.33 -9.37
CA VAL A 686 -6.47 49.00 -9.43
C VAL A 686 -7.78 49.07 -8.66
N LEU A 687 -8.88 49.29 -9.39
CA LEU A 687 -10.22 49.59 -8.82
C LEU A 687 -11.08 48.35 -8.55
N ALA A 688 -10.85 47.27 -9.29
CA ALA A 688 -11.63 46.04 -9.18
C ALA A 688 -10.71 44.84 -8.84
N PRO A 689 -10.19 44.76 -7.61
CA PRO A 689 -9.41 43.60 -7.19
C PRO A 689 -10.27 42.33 -7.30
N ARG A 690 -9.68 41.27 -7.84
CA ARG A 690 -10.30 39.95 -8.00
C ARG A 690 -10.00 39.14 -6.74
N LYS A 691 -11.01 38.49 -6.15
CA LYS A 691 -10.82 37.59 -5.00
C LYS A 691 -9.77 36.52 -5.33
N GLY A 692 -8.84 36.30 -4.41
CA GLY A 692 -7.73 35.35 -4.57
C GLY A 692 -6.59 35.82 -5.46
N TRP A 693 -6.65 37.05 -6.00
CA TRP A 693 -5.56 37.62 -6.78
C TRP A 693 -4.69 38.55 -5.93
N ALA A 694 -3.38 38.49 -6.18
CA ALA A 694 -2.35 39.28 -5.53
C ALA A 694 -1.85 40.40 -6.45
N ILE A 695 -1.71 41.59 -5.88
CA ILE A 695 -0.91 42.67 -6.44
C ILE A 695 0.46 42.63 -5.78
N LEU A 696 1.51 42.74 -6.57
CA LEU A 696 2.90 42.80 -6.13
C LEU A 696 3.56 44.07 -6.69
N HIS A 697 4.09 44.92 -5.81
CA HIS A 697 4.76 46.16 -6.19
C HIS A 697 5.92 46.50 -5.24
N PRO A 698 6.90 47.32 -5.66
CA PRO A 698 7.92 47.86 -4.75
C PRO A 698 7.30 48.65 -3.60
N GLY A 699 7.85 48.53 -2.38
CA GLY A 699 7.30 49.19 -1.18
C GLY A 699 7.79 50.62 -0.95
N ARG A 700 9.07 50.87 -1.27
CA ARG A 700 9.76 52.15 -1.04
C ARG A 700 10.08 52.92 -2.31
N LEU A 701 10.33 54.23 -2.14
CA LEU A 701 10.78 55.22 -3.13
C LEU A 701 9.82 55.52 -4.28
N THR A 702 9.26 54.49 -4.92
CA THR A 702 8.69 54.60 -6.26
C THR A 702 7.17 54.50 -6.29
N HIS A 703 6.58 53.68 -5.42
CA HIS A 703 5.16 53.36 -5.44
C HIS A 703 4.44 54.00 -4.25
N TYR A 704 4.52 55.34 -4.16
CA TYR A 704 3.72 56.09 -3.21
C TYR A 704 2.24 55.92 -3.56
N HIS A 705 1.47 55.31 -2.65
CA HIS A 705 0.14 54.81 -2.97
C HIS A 705 -0.87 55.07 -1.84
N GLU A 706 -2.16 55.02 -2.18
CA GLU A 706 -3.27 55.20 -1.25
C GLU A 706 -4.32 54.09 -1.40
N GLY A 707 -4.96 53.72 -0.29
CA GLY A 707 -6.12 52.83 -0.26
C GLY A 707 -7.39 53.64 -0.51
N LEU A 708 -8.03 53.43 -1.65
CA LEU A 708 -9.24 54.17 -2.03
C LEU A 708 -10.41 53.84 -1.10
N PRO A 709 -11.37 54.77 -0.88
CA PRO A 709 -12.45 54.56 0.07
C PRO A 709 -13.40 53.42 -0.31
N THR A 710 -13.62 52.49 0.61
CA THR A 710 -14.76 51.56 0.61
C THR A 710 -16.01 52.33 1.00
N VAL A 711 -17.01 52.38 0.13
CA VAL A 711 -18.23 53.20 0.31
C VAL A 711 -19.43 52.40 0.81
N ASN A 712 -19.42 51.08 0.66
CA ASN A 712 -20.45 50.17 1.16
C ASN A 712 -19.86 48.77 1.41
N GLY A 713 -20.45 48.01 2.32
CA GLY A 713 -20.01 46.65 2.67
C GLY A 713 -18.67 46.61 3.40
N THR A 714 -17.99 45.46 3.34
CA THR A 714 -16.72 45.25 4.04
C THR A 714 -15.67 44.69 3.09
N ARG A 715 -14.50 45.31 3.02
CA ARG A 715 -13.39 44.87 2.16
C ARG A 715 -12.28 44.27 3.00
N TYR A 716 -11.87 43.04 2.66
CA TYR A 716 -10.73 42.36 3.29
C TYR A 716 -9.58 42.20 2.31
N ILE A 717 -8.37 42.48 2.80
CA ILE A 717 -7.11 42.22 2.07
C ILE A 717 -6.08 41.63 3.01
N VAL A 718 -5.23 40.73 2.50
CA VAL A 718 -3.97 40.38 3.19
C VAL A 718 -2.87 41.27 2.66
N VAL A 719 -2.07 41.85 3.55
CA VAL A 719 -0.88 42.61 3.18
C VAL A 719 0.35 41.98 3.84
N SER A 720 1.44 41.87 3.09
CA SER A 720 2.72 41.43 3.62
C SER A 720 3.84 42.33 3.10
N PHE A 721 4.61 42.86 4.05
CA PHE A 721 5.78 43.70 3.81
C PHE A 721 7.02 42.81 3.78
N VAL A 722 7.51 42.52 2.57
CA VAL A 722 8.54 41.51 2.33
C VAL A 722 9.89 42.16 2.06
N ASP A 723 10.94 41.56 2.64
CA ASP A 723 12.32 42.03 2.69
C ASP A 723 12.43 43.50 3.17
N PRO A 724 12.04 43.80 4.44
CA PRO A 724 11.95 45.16 5.01
C PRO A 724 13.26 45.94 5.15
#